data_AF-A0A2S4PMJ5-F1
#
_entry.id   AF-A0A2S4PMJ5-F1
#
_cell.length_a   1.000
_cell.length_b   1.000
_cell.length_c   1.000
_cell.angle_alpha   90.00
_cell.angle_beta   90.00
_cell.angle_gamma   90.00
#
_symmetry.space_group_name_H-M   'P 1'
#
loop_
_entity.id
_entity.type
_entity.pdbx_description
1 polymer ?
#
loop_
_entity_poly.entity_id
_entity_poly.type
_entity_poly.pdbx_seq_one_letter_code
_entity_poly.pdbx_strand_id
1 'polypeptide(L)'
;MEDSTANQMCFSSEPFVFLALTVSIDPVTTFRVVFTRNSREAVGVIGKITTDDYVKCIRKDSSQIEPLHSEPVIPNGYLCGHKFFTDEILQKSLALAQSSKPEKSIYPCPYFGHLYQADSGYLMWPISRGNKLYISGMVPVGPYYLILTNKIQLVEVVVRGFNNNFLRCIRSRQLPKVPVSDPHSKLFVPPPKSGFLCGKTFFDNKVLQDNAEIAKTQAGKTFKGQFPKIYSGSPYNVKCLIWPIFKDGILYRRGTKGPYRFIFTLDYKVIGVATWAKGNLKACDKITIIANKKHDTSDYLCDKIRIVHQQLFLAAEEACKKMNASAKNHYPAMYKGSGFNSEGPFFTYPVLQNGVYRLSHVGADRVVINTNCEIVGALTTLITVIDGDPKNELTKRLVKCHRIDDGEVPTGFFGANAETVDGIDAVDVVDQIKNDDYAKCIRRESSHTKPSHSELENSNGYLCGHEFFTDEILRQSLALAQSSVSEKPNYPCPYFGRLYPENSGNLMWPILKGENLYRSGKAHIGPYYLILNRERQFVDVVVKSLTNNFLRCIRSGQPSKEQESEPQSKPTLSPLKSGFLCGKIFFDNNVLQKDAEIASSQAGNKFPGEYPKEYIGPPYNEKCLIWPIFKDGSLYRRGVKGPYRFVLTLDYKVIGVAVWTEGKLLACDEKTITTEKNHDTSDYQCNKQRFSHQQLVEAAEEACVRMKAPSRNLYPA
;
A
#
# COMPACT_ATOMS: atom_id res chain seq x y z
N MET A 1 56.74 11.91 40.76
CA MET A 1 56.32 10.60 41.27
C MET A 1 54.81 10.62 41.23
N GLU A 2 54.25 10.15 40.13
CA GLU A 2 52.81 9.95 40.01
C GLU A 2 52.38 8.68 40.74
N ASP A 3 51.11 8.62 41.14
CA ASP A 3 50.30 7.46 40.78
C ASP A 3 48.84 7.93 40.53
N SER A 4 48.22 7.41 39.47
CA SER A 4 46.98 7.96 38.90
C SER A 4 45.97 6.85 38.60
N THR A 5 45.06 6.60 39.54
CA THR A 5 44.04 5.57 39.45
C THR A 5 42.87 5.99 38.54
N ALA A 6 43.08 5.82 37.24
CA ALA A 6 42.06 6.06 36.22
C ALA A 6 40.93 5.01 36.26
N ASN A 7 39.73 5.40 36.70
CA ASN A 7 38.53 4.55 36.62
C ASN A 7 38.11 4.35 35.14
N GLN A 8 38.38 3.17 34.60
CA GLN A 8 38.04 2.82 33.22
C GLN A 8 36.55 2.51 33.08
N MET A 9 35.77 3.48 32.58
CA MET A 9 34.35 3.27 32.26
C MET A 9 34.19 2.34 31.03
N CYS A 10 33.78 1.10 31.27
CA CYS A 10 33.37 0.19 30.20
C CYS A 10 32.01 0.60 29.62
N PHE A 11 32.02 1.23 28.45
CA PHE A 11 30.78 1.48 27.69
C PHE A 11 30.22 0.16 27.14
N SER A 12 29.04 -0.25 27.62
CA SER A 12 28.28 -1.36 27.05
C SER A 12 27.80 -1.01 25.64
N SER A 13 28.23 -1.78 24.65
CA SER A 13 27.92 -1.57 23.24
C SER A 13 26.59 -2.22 22.82
N GLU A 14 25.48 -1.76 23.42
CA GLU A 14 24.15 -2.20 23.03
C GLU A 14 23.80 -1.84 21.56
N PRO A 15 23.09 -2.72 20.82
CA PRO A 15 22.84 -2.53 19.39
C PRO A 15 21.70 -1.53 19.11
N PHE A 16 22.02 -0.24 19.07
CA PHE A 16 21.10 0.82 18.63
C PHE A 16 20.63 0.62 17.19
N VAL A 17 19.33 0.85 16.94
CA VAL A 17 18.71 0.77 15.60
C VAL A 17 18.58 2.17 15.00
N PHE A 18 19.27 2.40 13.89
CA PHE A 18 19.27 3.71 13.21
C PHE A 18 17.98 3.98 12.44
N LEU A 19 17.39 5.16 12.65
CA LEU A 19 16.54 5.80 11.63
C LEU A 19 17.41 6.13 10.41
N ALA A 20 17.22 5.38 9.33
CA ALA A 20 18.12 5.44 8.17
C ALA A 20 17.42 5.84 6.86
N LEU A 21 18.14 6.59 6.02
CA LEU A 21 17.76 6.72 4.61
C LEU A 21 18.27 5.50 3.84
N THR A 22 17.47 5.02 2.88
CA THR A 22 17.89 3.98 1.94
C THR A 22 17.94 4.53 0.52
N VAL A 23 19.04 4.25 -0.18
CA VAL A 23 19.28 4.69 -1.56
C VAL A 23 19.27 3.47 -2.48
N SER A 24 18.48 3.51 -3.56
CA SER A 24 18.58 2.54 -4.65
C SER A 24 19.61 3.01 -5.66
N ILE A 25 20.66 2.22 -5.87
CA ILE A 25 21.80 2.57 -6.76
C ILE A 25 21.30 2.70 -8.21
N ASP A 26 20.39 1.82 -8.62
CA ASP A 26 19.43 2.04 -9.71
C ASP A 26 18.05 1.45 -9.32
N PRO A 27 16.93 1.87 -9.93
CA PRO A 27 15.62 1.25 -9.70
C PRO A 27 15.53 -0.26 -9.99
N VAL A 28 16.41 -0.82 -10.84
CA VAL A 28 16.52 -2.27 -11.10
C VAL A 28 17.49 -2.96 -10.12
N THR A 29 18.48 -2.25 -9.56
CA THR A 29 19.37 -2.82 -8.53
C THR A 29 18.59 -3.29 -7.31
N THR A 30 19.06 -4.41 -6.77
CA THR A 30 18.43 -5.08 -5.62
C THR A 30 19.20 -4.86 -4.33
N PHE A 31 20.11 -3.88 -4.31
CA PHE A 31 20.88 -3.47 -3.14
C PHE A 31 20.63 -2.01 -2.82
N ARG A 32 20.58 -1.68 -1.53
CA ARG A 32 20.46 -0.31 -1.03
C ARG A 32 21.49 0.00 0.02
N VAL A 33 22.12 1.17 -0.11
CA VAL A 33 23.00 1.71 0.94
C VAL A 33 22.11 2.35 2.01
N VAL A 34 22.46 2.11 3.27
CA VAL A 34 21.72 2.51 4.47
C VAL A 34 22.54 3.57 5.19
N PHE A 35 22.01 4.79 5.30
CA PHE A 35 22.73 5.94 5.85
C PHE A 35 22.16 6.40 7.19
N THR A 36 23.01 6.88 8.10
CA THR A 36 22.53 7.65 9.27
C THR A 36 21.70 8.86 8.81
N ARG A 37 20.66 9.21 9.58
CA ARG A 37 19.87 10.43 9.32
C ARG A 37 20.69 11.73 9.43
N ASN A 38 21.75 11.72 10.25
CA ASN A 38 22.45 12.94 10.67
C ASN A 38 23.86 13.09 10.07
N SER A 39 24.73 12.06 10.13
CA SER A 39 26.10 12.13 9.60
C SER A 39 26.22 11.87 8.08
N ARG A 40 25.16 11.38 7.40
CA ARG A 40 25.18 10.89 5.99
C ARG A 40 26.19 9.76 5.76
N GLU A 41 26.45 9.03 6.82
CA GLU A 41 27.44 7.96 6.93
C GLU A 41 26.79 6.62 6.64
N ALA A 42 27.44 5.77 5.85
CA ALA A 42 26.90 4.46 5.49
C ALA A 42 27.03 3.48 6.68
N VAL A 43 25.91 3.10 7.30
CA VAL A 43 25.87 2.10 8.39
C VAL A 43 25.67 0.67 7.88
N GLY A 44 25.57 0.50 6.56
CA GLY A 44 25.55 -0.80 5.91
C GLY A 44 24.91 -0.80 4.53
N VAL A 45 24.86 -1.99 3.94
CA VAL A 45 24.11 -2.28 2.71
C VAL A 45 23.05 -3.34 3.02
N ILE A 46 21.86 -3.21 2.43
CA ILE A 46 20.79 -4.20 2.50
C ILE A 46 20.48 -4.75 1.10
N GLY A 47 20.33 -6.06 0.97
CA GLY A 47 19.87 -6.74 -0.24
C GLY A 47 18.37 -7.02 -0.17
N LYS A 48 17.65 -6.71 -1.24
CA LYS A 48 16.23 -7.03 -1.44
C LYS A 48 16.09 -8.50 -1.85
N ILE A 49 15.21 -9.24 -1.18
CA ILE A 49 14.95 -10.66 -1.46
C ILE A 49 13.66 -10.86 -2.27
N THR A 50 13.43 -12.05 -2.84
CA THR A 50 12.32 -12.27 -3.79
C THR A 50 10.91 -12.24 -3.20
N THR A 51 10.75 -11.85 -1.92
CA THR A 51 9.47 -11.56 -1.25
C THR A 51 9.23 -10.06 -1.04
N ASP A 52 10.07 -9.23 -1.65
CA ASP A 52 10.17 -7.76 -1.50
C ASP A 52 10.70 -7.24 -0.15
N ASP A 53 11.00 -8.13 0.78
CA ASP A 53 11.73 -7.84 2.02
C ASP A 53 13.22 -7.51 1.78
N TYR A 54 13.93 -7.13 2.86
CA TYR A 54 15.37 -6.84 2.85
C TYR A 54 16.14 -7.67 3.89
N VAL A 55 17.43 -7.94 3.61
CA VAL A 55 18.41 -8.55 4.53
C VAL A 55 19.70 -7.74 4.56
N LYS A 56 20.35 -7.62 5.71
CA LYS A 56 21.62 -6.90 5.87
C LYS A 56 22.76 -7.69 5.20
N CYS A 57 23.55 -7.05 4.34
CA CYS A 57 24.79 -7.63 3.84
C CYS A 57 25.86 -7.64 4.95
N ILE A 58 26.72 -8.64 4.93
CA ILE A 58 27.86 -8.77 5.85
C ILE A 58 29.02 -7.91 5.31
N ARG A 59 29.74 -7.21 6.20
CA ARG A 59 30.95 -6.45 5.85
C ARG A 59 32.09 -7.40 5.49
N LYS A 60 32.93 -7.02 4.53
CA LYS A 60 33.91 -7.92 3.88
C LYS A 60 35.17 -8.12 4.73
N ASP A 61 35.61 -7.03 5.32
CA ASP A 61 36.64 -6.90 6.37
C ASP A 61 36.25 -7.67 7.65
N SER A 62 34.96 -7.92 7.88
CA SER A 62 34.46 -8.76 8.97
C SER A 62 34.61 -10.27 8.73
N SER A 63 35.64 -10.70 7.99
CA SER A 63 35.96 -12.12 7.79
C SER A 63 36.46 -12.81 9.06
N GLN A 64 36.93 -12.03 10.05
CA GLN A 64 37.11 -12.44 11.44
C GLN A 64 36.04 -11.84 12.35
N ILE A 65 34.77 -12.17 12.12
CA ILE A 65 33.85 -12.34 13.26
C ILE A 65 34.10 -13.73 13.82
N GLU A 66 35.24 -13.88 14.52
CA GLU A 66 35.20 -14.71 15.71
C GLU A 66 34.13 -14.11 16.63
N PRO A 67 33.29 -14.93 17.29
CA PRO A 67 32.30 -14.39 18.23
C PRO A 67 33.04 -13.62 19.33
N LEU A 68 32.86 -12.29 19.36
CA LEU A 68 33.51 -11.35 20.30
C LEU A 68 33.71 -12.00 21.65
N HIS A 69 34.98 -12.22 22.03
CA HIS A 69 35.37 -13.17 23.07
C HIS A 69 34.99 -12.70 24.49
N SER A 70 33.72 -12.89 24.81
CA SER A 70 33.11 -12.78 26.13
C SER A 70 32.00 -13.84 26.23
N GLU A 71 32.27 -14.91 26.98
CA GLU A 71 31.37 -16.02 27.33
C GLU A 71 30.88 -16.98 26.21
N PRO A 72 31.06 -18.31 26.37
CA PRO A 72 30.74 -19.33 25.35
C PRO A 72 29.25 -19.70 25.31
N VAL A 73 28.38 -18.75 24.98
CA VAL A 73 26.91 -18.94 25.05
C VAL A 73 26.28 -19.43 23.73
N ILE A 74 25.34 -20.38 23.86
CA ILE A 74 24.57 -21.12 22.83
C ILE A 74 24.01 -20.36 21.58
N PRO A 75 24.63 -20.23 20.38
CA PRO A 75 23.89 -19.80 19.18
C PRO A 75 22.80 -20.82 18.80
N ASN A 76 21.55 -20.37 18.63
CA ASN A 76 20.36 -21.24 18.57
C ASN A 76 19.47 -21.07 17.31
N GLY A 77 19.92 -20.32 16.31
CA GLY A 77 19.22 -20.19 15.04
C GLY A 77 19.86 -19.21 14.06
N TYR A 78 19.20 -18.97 12.92
CA TYR A 78 19.67 -18.10 11.83
C TYR A 78 18.61 -17.04 11.47
N LEU A 79 19.05 -15.79 11.29
CA LEU A 79 18.24 -14.65 10.88
C LEU A 79 18.40 -14.37 9.38
N CYS A 80 17.32 -14.59 8.63
CA CYS A 80 17.21 -14.39 7.19
C CYS A 80 16.28 -13.21 6.87
N GLY A 81 16.82 -12.00 6.85
CA GLY A 81 16.02 -10.77 6.72
C GLY A 81 15.15 -10.57 7.98
N HIS A 82 13.83 -10.49 7.82
CA HIS A 82 12.91 -10.42 8.96
C HIS A 82 12.64 -11.79 9.62
N LYS A 83 12.98 -12.91 8.98
CA LYS A 83 12.56 -14.27 9.40
C LYS A 83 13.68 -14.99 10.14
N PHE A 84 13.40 -15.42 11.37
CA PHE A 84 14.30 -16.25 12.17
C PHE A 84 13.93 -17.73 12.06
N PHE A 85 14.94 -18.60 11.98
CA PHE A 85 14.79 -20.05 11.98
C PHE A 85 15.59 -20.61 13.16
N THR A 86 14.92 -21.26 14.12
CA THR A 86 15.60 -21.95 15.23
C THR A 86 16.40 -23.15 14.74
N ASP A 87 17.44 -23.54 15.47
CA ASP A 87 18.22 -24.74 15.15
C ASP A 87 17.32 -26.00 15.18
N GLU A 88 16.27 -26.04 15.99
CA GLU A 88 15.25 -27.11 15.95
C GLU A 88 14.51 -27.17 14.59
N ILE A 89 14.12 -26.02 14.03
CA ILE A 89 13.49 -25.92 12.70
C ILE A 89 14.47 -26.35 11.61
N LEU A 90 15.74 -25.96 11.73
CA LEU A 90 16.80 -26.30 10.78
C LEU A 90 17.15 -27.79 10.82
N GLN A 91 17.23 -28.40 12.01
CA GLN A 91 17.42 -29.85 12.18
C GLN A 91 16.22 -30.65 11.65
N LYS A 92 14.98 -30.21 11.91
CA LYS A 92 13.78 -30.83 11.31
C LYS A 92 13.80 -30.72 9.78
N SER A 93 14.22 -29.58 9.22
CA SER A 93 14.39 -29.42 7.78
C SER A 93 15.55 -30.25 7.20
N LEU A 94 16.61 -30.48 7.96
CA LEU A 94 17.76 -31.30 7.56
C LEU A 94 17.39 -32.79 7.55
N ALA A 95 16.69 -33.27 8.57
CA ALA A 95 16.16 -34.64 8.63
C ALA A 95 15.19 -34.91 7.47
N LEU A 96 14.32 -33.95 7.13
CA LEU A 96 13.47 -34.03 5.94
C LEU A 96 14.30 -34.16 4.66
N ALA A 97 15.35 -33.36 4.49
CA ALA A 97 16.26 -33.46 3.35
C ALA A 97 16.95 -34.83 3.25
N GLN A 98 17.45 -35.36 4.38
CA GLN A 98 18.11 -36.66 4.47
C GLN A 98 17.14 -37.84 4.21
N SER A 99 15.86 -37.69 4.58
CA SER A 99 14.81 -38.69 4.33
C SER A 99 14.23 -38.66 2.90
N SER A 100 14.59 -37.65 2.09
CA SER A 100 13.95 -37.40 0.81
C SER A 100 14.35 -38.42 -0.26
N LYS A 101 13.37 -38.87 -1.06
CA LYS A 101 13.60 -39.79 -2.19
C LYS A 101 13.70 -39.00 -3.51
N PRO A 102 14.83 -39.07 -4.25
CA PRO A 102 15.04 -38.28 -5.47
C PRO A 102 13.93 -38.41 -6.52
N GLU A 103 13.35 -39.60 -6.67
CA GLU A 103 12.24 -39.90 -7.60
C GLU A 103 11.00 -38.99 -7.43
N LYS A 104 10.80 -38.39 -6.26
CA LYS A 104 9.56 -37.69 -5.88
C LYS A 104 9.79 -36.23 -5.47
N SER A 105 11.00 -35.70 -5.68
CA SER A 105 11.38 -34.36 -5.23
C SER A 105 12.44 -33.77 -6.16
N ILE A 106 12.30 -32.50 -6.54
CA ILE A 106 13.37 -31.77 -7.23
C ILE A 106 14.56 -31.52 -6.28
N TYR A 107 14.31 -31.53 -4.97
CA TYR A 107 15.30 -31.24 -3.93
C TYR A 107 15.70 -32.52 -3.16
N PRO A 108 16.95 -32.60 -2.63
CA PRO A 108 18.01 -31.61 -2.72
C PRO A 108 18.59 -31.50 -4.15
N CYS A 109 18.76 -30.27 -4.66
CA CYS A 109 19.28 -30.02 -6.01
C CYS A 109 20.66 -29.33 -5.97
N PRO A 110 21.47 -29.40 -7.05
CA PRO A 110 22.75 -28.71 -7.12
C PRO A 110 22.65 -27.20 -6.86
N TYR A 111 23.62 -26.65 -6.13
CA TYR A 111 23.70 -25.22 -5.86
C TYR A 111 24.17 -24.45 -7.10
N PHE A 112 23.28 -23.63 -7.67
CA PHE A 112 23.53 -22.81 -8.87
C PHE A 112 23.80 -21.33 -8.57
N GLY A 113 24.04 -20.97 -7.30
CA GLY A 113 24.26 -19.59 -6.90
C GLY A 113 25.74 -19.18 -6.93
N HIS A 114 26.01 -17.98 -6.40
CA HIS A 114 27.32 -17.33 -6.48
C HIS A 114 28.14 -17.33 -5.17
N LEU A 115 27.61 -17.83 -4.04
CA LEU A 115 28.33 -17.82 -2.75
C LEU A 115 29.47 -18.84 -2.67
N TYR A 116 29.44 -19.86 -3.52
CA TYR A 116 30.45 -20.91 -3.64
C TYR A 116 30.82 -21.11 -5.12
N GLN A 117 31.80 -21.96 -5.40
CA GLN A 117 32.16 -22.33 -6.78
C GLN A 117 31.20 -23.40 -7.32
N ALA A 118 30.94 -23.44 -8.62
CA ALA A 118 29.89 -24.29 -9.22
C ALA A 118 30.23 -25.81 -9.20
N ASP A 119 31.52 -26.12 -9.12
CA ASP A 119 32.15 -27.43 -9.00
C ASP A 119 32.21 -27.96 -7.54
N SER A 120 31.88 -27.13 -6.55
CA SER A 120 31.95 -27.48 -5.12
C SER A 120 31.04 -28.65 -4.67
N GLY A 121 30.13 -29.11 -5.53
CA GLY A 121 29.22 -30.22 -5.26
C GLY A 121 28.18 -29.95 -4.15
N TYR A 122 28.04 -28.70 -3.71
CA TYR A 122 27.01 -28.33 -2.74
C TYR A 122 25.60 -28.49 -3.32
N LEU A 123 24.68 -28.88 -2.45
CA LEU A 123 23.26 -28.99 -2.74
C LEU A 123 22.48 -27.89 -1.99
N MET A 124 21.26 -27.61 -2.41
CA MET A 124 20.32 -26.77 -1.67
C MET A 124 19.02 -27.52 -1.33
N TRP A 125 18.44 -27.20 -0.17
CA TRP A 125 17.15 -27.72 0.28
C TRP A 125 16.26 -26.58 0.81
N PRO A 126 15.01 -26.42 0.36
CA PRO A 126 14.12 -25.35 0.83
C PRO A 126 13.69 -25.59 2.28
N ILE A 127 13.68 -24.55 3.12
CA ILE A 127 13.31 -24.69 4.54
C ILE A 127 11.79 -24.68 4.73
N SER A 128 11.08 -23.79 4.02
CA SER A 128 9.64 -23.58 4.24
C SER A 128 8.87 -23.27 2.96
N ARG A 129 7.73 -23.94 2.77
CA ARG A 129 6.72 -23.61 1.76
C ARG A 129 5.64 -22.74 2.41
N GLY A 130 5.82 -21.43 2.36
CA GLY A 130 5.02 -20.47 3.13
C GLY A 130 5.23 -20.68 4.64
N ASN A 131 4.16 -21.09 5.32
CA ASN A 131 4.10 -21.20 6.78
C ASN A 131 4.31 -22.64 7.31
N LYS A 132 4.66 -23.60 6.44
CA LYS A 132 4.99 -24.99 6.82
C LYS A 132 6.42 -25.33 6.37
N LEU A 133 7.07 -26.29 7.03
CA LEU A 133 8.31 -26.89 6.54
C LEU A 133 8.09 -27.49 5.14
N TYR A 134 9.11 -27.45 4.30
CA TYR A 134 9.07 -28.14 3.01
C TYR A 134 9.37 -29.64 3.21
N ILE A 135 8.45 -30.49 2.76
CA ILE A 135 8.53 -31.95 2.89
C ILE A 135 8.98 -32.58 1.56
N SER A 136 8.28 -32.25 0.46
CA SER A 136 8.58 -32.72 -0.90
C SER A 136 7.77 -31.94 -1.95
N GLY A 137 8.06 -32.20 -3.23
CA GLY A 137 7.25 -31.76 -4.38
C GLY A 137 8.01 -30.94 -5.43
N MET A 138 7.39 -30.79 -6.60
CA MET A 138 7.98 -30.15 -7.80
C MET A 138 7.66 -28.65 -7.97
N VAL A 139 6.85 -28.06 -7.08
CA VAL A 139 6.42 -26.65 -7.18
C VAL A 139 7.51 -25.73 -6.60
N PRO A 140 7.82 -24.58 -7.21
CA PRO A 140 8.74 -23.58 -6.65
C PRO A 140 8.43 -23.24 -5.18
N VAL A 141 9.47 -23.17 -4.37
CA VAL A 141 9.40 -23.04 -2.91
C VAL A 141 9.89 -21.66 -2.45
N GLY A 142 9.64 -21.28 -1.19
CA GLY A 142 10.00 -19.97 -0.64
C GLY A 142 11.50 -19.68 -0.65
N PRO A 143 11.92 -18.42 -0.42
CA PRO A 143 13.28 -17.96 -0.71
C PRO A 143 14.36 -18.46 0.26
N TYR A 144 14.02 -19.27 1.26
CA TYR A 144 14.94 -19.67 2.34
C TYR A 144 15.40 -21.12 2.15
N TYR A 145 16.71 -21.33 2.11
CA TYR A 145 17.32 -22.62 1.79
C TYR A 145 18.44 -22.98 2.77
N LEU A 146 18.53 -24.26 3.11
CA LEU A 146 19.76 -24.87 3.61
C LEU A 146 20.72 -25.05 2.44
N ILE A 147 22.01 -24.79 2.66
CA ILE A 147 23.10 -25.28 1.82
C ILE A 147 23.68 -26.53 2.47
N LEU A 148 23.82 -27.59 1.69
CA LEU A 148 24.17 -28.92 2.16
C LEU A 148 25.41 -29.45 1.42
N THR A 149 26.23 -30.25 2.09
CA THR A 149 27.28 -31.04 1.43
C THR A 149 26.67 -32.12 0.54
N ASN A 150 27.47 -32.73 -0.34
CA ASN A 150 27.09 -33.94 -1.06
C ASN A 150 26.74 -35.13 -0.13
N LYS A 151 27.15 -35.09 1.15
CA LYS A 151 26.76 -36.02 2.22
C LYS A 151 25.51 -35.58 3.01
N ILE A 152 24.77 -34.57 2.52
CA ILE A 152 23.56 -34.01 3.14
C ILE A 152 23.81 -33.54 4.59
N GLN A 153 24.94 -32.87 4.82
CA GLN A 153 25.27 -32.18 6.09
C GLN A 153 25.10 -30.67 5.91
N LEU A 154 24.59 -29.97 6.93
CA LEU A 154 24.37 -28.53 6.88
C LEU A 154 25.68 -27.74 6.82
N VAL A 155 25.82 -26.90 5.79
CA VAL A 155 26.95 -25.96 5.60
C VAL A 155 26.55 -24.57 6.07
N GLU A 156 25.45 -24.04 5.56
CA GLU A 156 25.01 -22.66 5.82
C GLU A 156 23.51 -22.49 5.56
N VAL A 157 22.92 -21.41 6.08
CA VAL A 157 21.54 -21.01 5.79
C VAL A 157 21.56 -19.76 4.92
N VAL A 158 20.83 -19.77 3.81
CA VAL A 158 20.82 -18.67 2.84
C VAL A 158 19.42 -18.23 2.45
N VAL A 159 19.31 -16.99 1.99
CA VAL A 159 18.09 -16.43 1.38
C VAL A 159 18.34 -16.03 -0.08
N ARG A 160 17.39 -16.35 -0.95
CA ARG A 160 17.41 -16.05 -2.39
C ARG A 160 17.07 -14.57 -2.62
N GLY A 161 18.05 -13.85 -3.13
CA GLY A 161 17.88 -12.54 -3.74
C GLY A 161 17.36 -12.66 -5.18
N PHE A 162 17.10 -11.51 -5.79
CA PHE A 162 16.81 -11.43 -7.22
C PHE A 162 18.00 -11.89 -8.07
N ASN A 163 17.74 -12.21 -9.35
CA ASN A 163 18.72 -12.64 -10.35
C ASN A 163 19.53 -13.88 -9.91
N ASN A 164 18.88 -14.82 -9.21
CA ASN A 164 19.47 -16.06 -8.67
C ASN A 164 20.68 -15.86 -7.73
N ASN A 165 20.86 -14.65 -7.20
CA ASN A 165 21.83 -14.40 -6.13
C ASN A 165 21.32 -14.99 -4.81
N PHE A 166 22.25 -15.39 -3.95
CA PHE A 166 21.96 -15.84 -2.60
C PHE A 166 22.73 -15.00 -1.60
N LEU A 167 22.15 -14.77 -0.44
CA LEU A 167 22.70 -13.96 0.65
C LEU A 167 22.73 -14.82 1.91
N ARG A 168 23.85 -14.80 2.64
CA ARG A 168 24.03 -15.56 3.88
C ARG A 168 23.09 -15.03 4.96
N CYS A 169 22.46 -15.93 5.72
CA CYS A 169 21.73 -15.58 6.93
C CYS A 169 22.68 -15.50 8.12
N ILE A 170 22.42 -14.58 9.05
CA ILE A 170 23.30 -14.31 10.19
C ILE A 170 22.90 -15.22 11.35
N ARG A 171 23.83 -16.01 11.92
CA ARG A 171 23.53 -16.85 13.09
C ARG A 171 23.28 -15.96 14.33
N SER A 172 22.23 -16.24 15.09
CA SER A 172 21.75 -15.43 16.21
C SER A 172 21.26 -16.31 17.38
N ARG A 173 21.22 -15.75 18.59
CA ARG A 173 20.69 -16.39 19.82
C ARG A 173 19.21 -16.09 20.08
N GLN A 174 18.60 -15.20 19.31
CA GLN A 174 17.26 -14.70 19.53
C GLN A 174 16.58 -14.50 18.16
N LEU A 175 15.24 -14.69 18.11
CA LEU A 175 14.44 -13.86 17.22
C LEU A 175 14.87 -12.41 17.48
N PRO A 176 15.04 -11.55 16.46
CA PRO A 176 15.30 -10.15 16.74
C PRO A 176 14.18 -9.64 17.63
N LYS A 177 14.48 -9.38 18.91
CA LYS A 177 13.56 -8.70 19.81
C LYS A 177 13.19 -7.43 19.06
N VAL A 178 11.91 -7.28 18.70
CA VAL A 178 11.41 -5.99 18.24
C VAL A 178 11.82 -5.01 19.34
N PRO A 179 12.73 -4.06 19.07
CA PRO A 179 13.49 -3.41 20.14
C PRO A 179 12.52 -2.85 21.16
N VAL A 180 12.63 -3.31 22.42
CA VAL A 180 11.60 -3.10 23.47
C VAL A 180 11.18 -1.65 23.43
N SER A 181 9.94 -1.43 22.96
CA SER A 181 9.57 -0.32 22.08
C SER A 181 10.42 0.92 22.37
N ASP A 182 11.46 1.12 21.55
CA ASP A 182 12.51 2.14 21.75
C ASP A 182 11.89 3.40 22.36
N PRO A 183 12.48 4.03 23.40
CA PRO A 183 11.89 5.19 24.05
C PRO A 183 11.45 6.31 23.08
N HIS A 184 12.03 6.37 21.88
CA HIS A 184 11.63 7.22 20.77
C HIS A 184 10.79 6.55 19.64
N SER A 185 10.60 5.23 19.63
CA SER A 185 9.65 4.51 18.74
C SER A 185 8.20 4.90 19.01
N LYS A 186 7.92 5.53 20.17
CA LYS A 186 6.74 6.35 20.42
C LYS A 186 6.48 7.39 19.30
N LEU A 187 7.45 7.70 18.44
CA LEU A 187 7.29 8.52 17.22
C LEU A 187 6.48 7.84 16.09
N PHE A 188 6.20 6.54 16.15
CA PHE A 188 5.25 5.87 15.24
C PHE A 188 3.80 5.88 15.74
N VAL A 189 3.55 6.48 16.90
CA VAL A 189 2.23 7.01 17.23
C VAL A 189 1.88 8.11 16.21
N PRO A 190 0.82 7.96 15.40
CA PRO A 190 0.35 9.06 14.58
C PRO A 190 -0.13 10.20 15.50
N PRO A 191 0.13 11.48 15.18
CA PRO A 191 -0.38 12.60 15.97
C PRO A 191 -1.92 12.57 15.99
N PRO A 192 -2.59 13.09 17.03
CA PRO A 192 -4.03 12.93 17.19
C PRO A 192 -4.81 13.43 15.97
N LYS A 193 -5.65 12.58 15.38
CA LYS A 193 -6.41 12.89 14.17
C LYS A 193 -7.87 13.15 14.49
N SER A 194 -8.26 14.42 14.47
CA SER A 194 -9.67 14.79 14.49
C SER A 194 -10.30 14.65 13.09
N GLY A 195 -11.56 14.23 13.03
CA GLY A 195 -12.26 13.98 11.77
C GLY A 195 -13.69 13.49 11.98
N PHE A 196 -14.25 12.85 10.96
CA PHE A 196 -15.63 12.35 10.96
C PHE A 196 -15.70 10.88 10.55
N LEU A 197 -16.37 10.04 11.34
CA LEU A 197 -16.52 8.61 11.09
C LEU A 197 -17.89 8.31 10.45
N CYS A 198 -17.87 7.97 9.17
CA CYS A 198 -19.06 7.61 8.39
C CYS A 198 -19.18 6.08 8.29
N GLY A 199 -19.59 5.42 9.37
CA GLY A 199 -19.64 3.96 9.45
C GLY A 199 -18.22 3.37 9.50
N LYS A 200 -17.74 2.77 8.39
CA LYS A 200 -16.36 2.23 8.29
C LYS A 200 -15.35 3.14 7.58
N THR A 201 -15.67 4.42 7.37
CA THR A 201 -14.80 5.36 6.65
C THR A 201 -14.56 6.61 7.49
N PHE A 202 -13.31 6.85 7.85
CA PHE A 202 -12.88 8.05 8.58
C PHE A 202 -12.42 9.14 7.60
N PHE A 203 -12.85 10.37 7.84
CA PHE A 203 -12.49 11.56 7.07
C PHE A 203 -11.68 12.51 7.94
N ASP A 204 -10.36 12.55 7.72
CA ASP A 204 -9.40 13.41 8.43
C ASP A 204 -9.70 14.90 8.20
N ASN A 205 -9.76 15.71 9.27
CA ASN A 205 -10.10 17.13 9.18
C ASN A 205 -9.16 17.92 8.26
N LYS A 206 -7.88 17.54 8.14
CA LYS A 206 -6.96 18.21 7.22
C LYS A 206 -7.36 17.97 5.77
N VAL A 207 -7.69 16.73 5.42
CA VAL A 207 -8.18 16.38 4.07
C VAL A 207 -9.48 17.13 3.77
N LEU A 208 -10.37 17.30 4.75
CA LEU A 208 -11.58 18.10 4.59
C LEU A 208 -11.30 19.61 4.42
N GLN A 209 -10.31 20.16 5.11
CA GLN A 209 -9.86 21.55 4.94
C GLN A 209 -9.22 21.79 3.56
N ASP A 210 -8.31 20.91 3.13
CA ASP A 210 -7.69 20.96 1.81
C ASP A 210 -8.77 20.92 0.70
N ASN A 211 -9.79 20.06 0.86
CA ASN A 211 -10.95 20.02 -0.04
C ASN A 211 -11.83 21.27 0.02
N ALA A 212 -11.95 21.96 1.16
CA ALA A 212 -12.74 23.18 1.27
C ALA A 212 -12.16 24.32 0.43
N GLU A 213 -10.84 24.50 0.44
CA GLU A 213 -10.14 25.47 -0.42
C GLU A 213 -10.19 25.06 -1.91
N ILE A 214 -10.17 23.76 -2.21
CA ILE A 214 -10.44 23.26 -3.58
C ILE A 214 -11.87 23.60 -4.02
N ALA A 215 -12.88 23.43 -3.16
CA ALA A 215 -14.27 23.76 -3.46
C ALA A 215 -14.46 25.27 -3.71
N LYS A 216 -13.87 26.10 -2.84
CA LYS A 216 -13.85 27.57 -2.90
C LYS A 216 -13.19 28.10 -4.18
N THR A 217 -12.04 27.56 -4.56
CA THR A 217 -11.32 27.93 -5.80
C THR A 217 -11.93 27.37 -7.08
N GLN A 218 -12.87 26.42 -6.99
CA GLN A 218 -13.69 25.95 -8.11
C GLN A 218 -15.01 26.73 -8.24
N ALA A 219 -15.69 27.06 -7.14
CA ALA A 219 -16.97 27.77 -7.17
C ALA A 219 -16.88 29.18 -7.79
N GLY A 220 -15.73 29.86 -7.63
CA GLY A 220 -15.45 31.14 -8.30
C GLY A 220 -15.13 31.04 -9.80
N LYS A 221 -15.13 29.85 -10.40
CA LYS A 221 -14.86 29.64 -11.84
C LYS A 221 -16.15 29.21 -12.53
N THR A 222 -16.58 29.99 -13.53
CA THR A 222 -17.94 30.04 -14.10
C THR A 222 -18.37 28.83 -14.95
N PHE A 223 -17.89 27.63 -14.64
CA PHE A 223 -18.36 26.39 -15.24
C PHE A 223 -19.75 26.01 -14.69
N LYS A 224 -20.57 25.38 -15.55
CA LYS A 224 -21.91 24.85 -15.21
C LYS A 224 -21.85 23.58 -14.34
N GLY A 225 -21.07 23.63 -13.25
CA GLY A 225 -20.90 22.53 -12.30
C GLY A 225 -22.15 22.31 -11.45
N GLN A 226 -22.49 21.04 -11.16
CA GLN A 226 -23.63 20.72 -10.29
C GLN A 226 -23.35 20.93 -8.79
N PHE A 227 -22.12 21.30 -8.41
CA PHE A 227 -21.65 21.41 -7.02
C PHE A 227 -20.71 22.60 -6.82
N PRO A 228 -20.65 23.20 -5.62
CA PRO A 228 -21.44 22.84 -4.43
C PRO A 228 -22.92 23.16 -4.59
N LYS A 229 -23.80 22.47 -3.86
CA LYS A 229 -25.22 22.82 -3.77
C LYS A 229 -25.55 23.43 -2.42
N ILE A 230 -26.43 24.43 -2.40
CA ILE A 230 -27.05 24.91 -1.16
C ILE A 230 -27.98 23.81 -0.62
N TYR A 231 -27.94 23.61 0.69
CA TYR A 231 -28.77 22.70 1.46
C TYR A 231 -29.28 23.40 2.72
N SER A 232 -30.43 22.98 3.26
CA SER A 232 -31.10 23.66 4.40
C SER A 232 -32.04 22.71 5.15
N GLY A 233 -31.59 21.49 5.45
CA GLY A 233 -32.40 20.47 6.09
C GLY A 233 -31.71 19.72 7.23
N SER A 234 -32.46 18.80 7.85
CA SER A 234 -31.93 17.85 8.84
C SER A 234 -30.81 17.01 8.20
N PRO A 235 -29.66 16.85 8.87
CA PRO A 235 -29.42 16.99 10.31
C PRO A 235 -28.79 18.33 10.71
N TYR A 236 -28.48 19.22 9.77
CA TYR A 236 -27.71 20.44 10.04
C TYR A 236 -28.59 21.65 10.33
N ASN A 237 -29.82 21.70 9.78
CA ASN A 237 -30.83 22.74 10.03
C ASN A 237 -30.37 24.20 9.77
N VAL A 238 -29.26 24.38 9.06
CA VAL A 238 -28.68 25.68 8.66
C VAL A 238 -28.44 25.71 7.16
N LYS A 239 -28.34 26.90 6.57
CA LYS A 239 -27.92 27.08 5.16
C LYS A 239 -26.44 26.71 5.00
N CYS A 240 -26.18 25.56 4.41
CA CYS A 240 -24.84 25.03 4.16
C CYS A 240 -24.65 24.65 2.69
N LEU A 241 -23.41 24.40 2.31
CA LEU A 241 -23.00 23.85 1.02
C LEU A 241 -22.72 22.34 1.16
N ILE A 242 -23.17 21.57 0.16
CA ILE A 242 -22.93 20.13 0.08
C ILE A 242 -22.23 19.76 -1.24
N TRP A 243 -21.24 18.86 -1.14
CA TRP A 243 -20.50 18.30 -2.27
C TRP A 243 -20.32 16.79 -2.05
N PRO A 244 -20.59 15.89 -3.01
CA PRO A 244 -20.30 14.47 -2.85
C PRO A 244 -18.79 14.22 -2.68
N ILE A 245 -18.43 13.28 -1.82
CA ILE A 245 -17.02 12.92 -1.54
C ILE A 245 -16.85 11.41 -1.66
N PHE A 246 -15.70 10.97 -2.17
CA PHE A 246 -15.35 9.56 -2.28
C PHE A 246 -14.74 9.04 -0.97
N LYS A 247 -14.60 7.70 -0.83
CA LYS A 247 -14.17 7.05 0.43
C LYS A 247 -12.72 7.32 0.83
N ASP A 248 -11.91 7.75 -0.12
CA ASP A 248 -10.53 8.22 0.02
C ASP A 248 -10.44 9.70 0.43
N GLY A 249 -11.58 10.38 0.61
CA GLY A 249 -11.63 11.80 0.89
C GLY A 249 -11.49 12.69 -0.34
N ILE A 250 -11.52 12.17 -1.58
CA ILE A 250 -11.42 13.00 -2.78
C ILE A 250 -12.79 13.59 -3.14
N LEU A 251 -12.86 14.90 -3.42
CA LEU A 251 -14.06 15.56 -3.95
C LEU A 251 -14.53 14.94 -5.27
N TYR A 252 -15.83 14.68 -5.37
CA TYR A 252 -16.47 14.22 -6.60
C TYR A 252 -16.29 15.23 -7.75
N ARG A 253 -15.80 14.75 -8.90
CA ARG A 253 -15.65 15.53 -10.14
C ARG A 253 -16.61 15.07 -11.25
N ARG A 254 -16.64 13.75 -11.52
CA ARG A 254 -17.43 13.09 -12.59
C ARG A 254 -17.81 11.66 -12.11
N GLY A 255 -18.74 11.01 -12.82
CA GLY A 255 -19.17 9.62 -12.58
C GLY A 255 -20.36 9.47 -11.63
N THR A 256 -20.45 8.32 -10.95
CA THR A 256 -21.50 8.02 -9.98
C THR A 256 -21.25 8.73 -8.66
N LYS A 257 -22.29 9.36 -8.08
CA LYS A 257 -22.18 10.07 -6.81
C LYS A 257 -22.21 9.06 -5.67
N GLY A 258 -21.04 8.79 -5.04
CA GLY A 258 -20.94 7.93 -3.86
C GLY A 258 -21.84 8.38 -2.70
N PRO A 259 -22.04 7.58 -1.64
CA PRO A 259 -23.02 7.90 -0.60
C PRO A 259 -22.61 9.08 0.29
N TYR A 260 -21.32 9.41 0.41
CA TYR A 260 -20.85 10.45 1.33
C TYR A 260 -21.07 11.86 0.77
N ARG A 261 -21.34 12.81 1.66
CA ARG A 261 -21.53 14.24 1.40
C ARG A 261 -20.59 15.00 2.34
N PHE A 262 -19.67 15.76 1.78
CA PHE A 262 -18.91 16.75 2.51
C PHE A 262 -19.77 18.01 2.68
N ILE A 263 -19.79 18.56 3.89
CA ILE A 263 -20.70 19.61 4.35
C ILE A 263 -19.88 20.77 4.92
N PHE A 264 -20.10 21.97 4.40
CA PHE A 264 -19.38 23.18 4.81
C PHE A 264 -20.30 24.41 4.76
N THR A 265 -19.91 25.49 5.42
CA THR A 265 -20.68 26.75 5.43
C THR A 265 -20.63 27.45 4.06
N LEU A 266 -21.42 28.53 3.89
CA LEU A 266 -21.34 29.39 2.71
C LEU A 266 -19.96 30.06 2.54
N ASP A 267 -19.22 30.27 3.64
CA ASP A 267 -17.83 30.74 3.68
C ASP A 267 -16.78 29.61 3.72
N TYR A 268 -17.16 28.39 3.31
CA TYR A 268 -16.27 27.24 3.13
C TYR A 268 -15.57 26.71 4.39
N LYS A 269 -16.13 26.94 5.58
CA LYS A 269 -15.67 26.28 6.83
C LYS A 269 -16.28 24.88 6.93
N VAL A 270 -15.46 23.89 7.27
CA VAL A 270 -15.90 22.49 7.48
C VAL A 270 -16.95 22.43 8.60
N ILE A 271 -18.17 21.98 8.26
CA ILE A 271 -19.20 21.61 9.24
C ILE A 271 -19.07 20.12 9.55
N GLY A 272 -18.86 19.29 8.53
CA GLY A 272 -18.51 17.89 8.69
C GLY A 272 -18.77 17.03 7.46
N VAL A 273 -19.08 15.75 7.69
CA VAL A 273 -19.42 14.78 6.65
C VAL A 273 -20.74 14.10 7.03
N ALA A 274 -21.50 13.70 6.02
CA ALA A 274 -22.74 12.94 6.15
C ALA A 274 -22.79 11.78 5.14
N THR A 275 -23.70 10.83 5.38
CA THR A 275 -24.06 9.75 4.45
C THR A 275 -25.46 9.99 3.89
N TRP A 276 -25.61 9.76 2.59
CA TRP A 276 -26.89 9.82 1.87
C TRP A 276 -27.46 8.40 1.74
N ALA A 277 -28.50 8.09 2.50
CA ALA A 277 -29.08 6.75 2.60
C ALA A 277 -30.62 6.83 2.63
N LYS A 278 -31.29 6.00 1.81
CA LYS A 278 -32.76 5.98 1.66
C LYS A 278 -33.38 7.38 1.46
N GLY A 279 -32.76 8.20 0.60
CA GLY A 279 -33.17 9.58 0.31
C GLY A 279 -32.75 10.63 1.36
N ASN A 280 -32.45 10.21 2.59
CA ASN A 280 -32.14 11.08 3.71
C ASN A 280 -30.63 11.26 3.92
N LEU A 281 -30.27 12.33 4.63
CA LEU A 281 -28.89 12.72 4.93
C LEU A 281 -28.64 12.48 6.43
N LYS A 282 -27.77 11.53 6.79
CA LYS A 282 -27.38 11.24 8.19
C LYS A 282 -25.98 11.76 8.45
N ALA A 283 -25.82 12.63 9.45
CA ALA A 283 -24.51 13.12 9.89
C ALA A 283 -23.59 11.96 10.31
N CYS A 284 -22.29 12.14 10.09
CA CYS A 284 -21.25 11.24 10.58
C CYS A 284 -20.71 11.73 11.92
N ASP A 285 -20.32 10.81 12.79
CA ASP A 285 -19.91 11.12 14.15
C ASP A 285 -18.54 11.79 14.15
N LYS A 286 -18.42 12.95 14.81
CA LYS A 286 -17.15 13.68 14.91
C LYS A 286 -16.28 13.04 15.98
N ILE A 287 -15.14 12.47 15.59
CA ILE A 287 -14.23 11.76 16.51
C ILE A 287 -12.82 12.33 16.45
N THR A 288 -12.05 12.10 17.52
CA THR A 288 -10.61 12.34 17.56
C THR A 288 -9.91 11.04 17.89
N ILE A 289 -9.20 10.48 16.91
CA ILE A 289 -8.32 9.32 17.07
C ILE A 289 -7.16 9.77 17.94
N ILE A 290 -7.07 9.25 19.16
CA ILE A 290 -6.05 9.65 20.14
C ILE A 290 -4.73 8.95 19.83
N ALA A 291 -3.65 9.72 19.95
CA ALA A 291 -2.28 9.28 19.73
C ALA A 291 -1.83 8.17 20.72
N ASN A 292 -2.03 8.39 22.02
CA ASN A 292 -1.46 7.55 23.07
C ASN A 292 -2.24 6.24 23.26
N LYS A 293 -2.01 5.27 22.37
CA LYS A 293 -2.70 3.97 22.33
C LYS A 293 -2.44 3.13 23.59
N LYS A 294 -3.46 2.90 24.40
CA LYS A 294 -3.51 1.86 25.43
C LYS A 294 -3.89 0.52 24.79
N HIS A 295 -2.95 -0.08 24.07
CA HIS A 295 -3.11 -1.48 23.66
C HIS A 295 -3.18 -2.39 24.88
N ASP A 296 -4.07 -3.38 24.86
CA ASP A 296 -3.90 -4.53 25.74
C ASP A 296 -2.63 -5.30 25.37
N THR A 297 -1.78 -5.55 26.37
CA THR A 297 -0.47 -6.20 26.25
C THR A 297 -0.51 -7.71 26.44
N SER A 298 -1.67 -8.26 26.83
CA SER A 298 -1.84 -9.69 27.11
C SER A 298 -1.74 -10.58 25.87
N ASP A 299 -1.31 -11.82 26.10
CA ASP A 299 -1.56 -12.92 25.18
C ASP A 299 -3.02 -13.42 25.31
N TYR A 300 -3.53 -14.05 24.26
CA TYR A 300 -4.89 -14.58 24.21
C TYR A 300 -4.89 -16.07 23.84
N LEU A 301 -5.73 -16.87 24.50
CA LEU A 301 -6.06 -18.23 24.07
C LEU A 301 -7.36 -18.20 23.26
N CYS A 302 -7.28 -18.64 22.00
CA CYS A 302 -8.39 -18.78 21.08
C CYS A 302 -8.62 -20.27 20.76
N ASP A 303 -9.67 -20.89 21.31
CA ASP A 303 -9.82 -22.36 21.37
C ASP A 303 -8.54 -23.02 21.94
N LYS A 304 -7.72 -23.64 21.08
CA LYS A 304 -6.46 -24.33 21.44
C LYS A 304 -5.21 -23.57 20.98
N ILE A 305 -5.38 -22.37 20.42
CA ILE A 305 -4.32 -21.56 19.83
C ILE A 305 -3.99 -20.40 20.76
N ARG A 306 -2.80 -20.40 21.37
CA ARG A 306 -2.24 -19.20 22.00
C ARG A 306 -1.79 -18.24 20.91
N ILE A 307 -2.41 -17.07 20.87
CA ILE A 307 -2.02 -15.93 20.05
C ILE A 307 -1.22 -14.99 20.94
N VAL A 308 0.03 -14.72 20.56
CA VAL A 308 0.89 -13.81 21.32
C VAL A 308 0.57 -12.36 21.00
N HIS A 309 0.73 -11.45 21.98
CA HIS A 309 0.47 -10.02 21.80
C HIS A 309 1.11 -9.43 20.53
N GLN A 310 2.34 -9.85 20.19
CA GLN A 310 3.03 -9.42 18.97
C GLN A 310 2.26 -9.73 17.67
N GLN A 311 1.53 -10.84 17.60
CA GLN A 311 0.67 -11.17 16.45
C GLN A 311 -0.57 -10.27 16.39
N LEU A 312 -1.19 -10.01 17.55
CA LEU A 312 -2.31 -9.06 17.68
C LEU A 312 -1.89 -7.64 17.28
N PHE A 313 -0.71 -7.20 17.72
CA PHE A 313 -0.13 -5.89 17.38
C PHE A 313 0.15 -5.73 15.88
N LEU A 314 0.78 -6.72 15.24
CA LEU A 314 1.03 -6.68 13.80
C LEU A 314 -0.28 -6.67 12.99
N ALA A 315 -1.31 -7.40 13.44
CA ALA A 315 -2.63 -7.39 12.84
C ALA A 315 -3.38 -6.05 13.07
N ALA A 316 -3.29 -5.47 14.26
CA ALA A 316 -3.90 -4.20 14.63
C ALA A 316 -3.28 -3.00 13.90
N GLU A 317 -1.95 -2.99 13.73
CA GLU A 317 -1.25 -1.98 12.96
C GLU A 317 -1.62 -2.01 11.47
N GLU A 318 -1.74 -3.22 10.89
CA GLU A 318 -2.22 -3.38 9.52
C GLU A 318 -3.70 -2.96 9.37
N ALA A 319 -4.54 -3.31 10.34
CA ALA A 319 -5.93 -2.87 10.41
C ALA A 319 -6.04 -1.34 10.46
N CYS A 320 -5.24 -0.69 11.30
CA CYS A 320 -5.19 0.76 11.45
C CYS A 320 -4.84 1.48 10.14
N LYS A 321 -3.83 0.97 9.42
CA LYS A 321 -3.46 1.45 8.07
C LYS A 321 -4.63 1.27 7.10
N LYS A 322 -5.29 0.11 7.14
CA LYS A 322 -6.41 -0.23 6.24
C LYS A 322 -7.73 0.46 6.56
N MET A 323 -7.96 0.99 7.77
CA MET A 323 -9.12 1.87 8.06
C MET A 323 -9.15 3.13 7.18
N ASN A 324 -7.98 3.58 6.72
CA ASN A 324 -7.80 4.76 5.88
C ASN A 324 -7.54 4.40 4.40
N ALA A 325 -7.53 3.11 4.05
CA ALA A 325 -7.23 2.64 2.70
C ALA A 325 -8.49 2.49 1.83
N SER A 326 -8.30 2.30 0.52
CA SER A 326 -9.42 2.18 -0.42
C SER A 326 -10.31 0.96 -0.12
N ALA A 327 -11.60 1.11 -0.40
CA ALA A 327 -12.64 0.22 0.09
C ALA A 327 -12.74 -1.16 -0.59
N LYS A 328 -11.76 -1.55 -1.42
CA LYS A 328 -11.62 -2.93 -1.93
C LYS A 328 -11.31 -3.93 -0.80
N ASN A 329 -10.82 -3.47 0.36
CA ASN A 329 -10.58 -4.32 1.51
C ASN A 329 -11.88 -4.61 2.30
N HIS A 330 -12.15 -5.91 2.50
CA HIS A 330 -13.21 -6.39 3.40
C HIS A 330 -12.92 -6.02 4.87
N TYR A 331 -11.64 -6.09 5.26
CA TYR A 331 -11.16 -5.83 6.62
C TYR A 331 -10.29 -4.55 6.70
N PRO A 332 -10.30 -3.82 7.83
CA PRO A 332 -11.03 -4.13 9.06
C PRO A 332 -12.56 -4.00 8.91
N ALA A 333 -13.26 -4.90 9.59
CA ALA A 333 -14.71 -5.08 9.49
C ALA A 333 -15.39 -4.64 10.79
N MET A 334 -16.35 -3.72 10.71
CA MET A 334 -17.03 -3.15 11.87
C MET A 334 -17.76 -4.25 12.67
N TYR A 335 -17.53 -4.26 13.97
CA TYR A 335 -18.07 -5.23 14.91
C TYR A 335 -19.24 -4.62 15.70
N LYS A 336 -20.30 -5.41 15.91
CA LYS A 336 -21.53 -5.02 16.61
C LYS A 336 -21.86 -5.91 17.81
N GLY A 337 -20.92 -6.77 18.19
CA GLY A 337 -21.10 -7.75 19.25
C GLY A 337 -21.05 -7.16 20.66
N SER A 338 -21.01 -8.06 21.65
CA SER A 338 -20.80 -7.72 23.04
C SER A 338 -19.51 -6.94 23.27
N GLY A 339 -19.55 -6.02 24.25
CA GLY A 339 -18.51 -5.04 24.47
C GLY A 339 -17.19 -5.59 25.03
N PHE A 340 -16.19 -4.71 25.00
CA PHE A 340 -14.87 -4.84 25.63
C PHE A 340 -14.69 -3.73 26.67
N ASN A 341 -13.62 -3.78 27.46
CA ASN A 341 -13.35 -2.85 28.58
C ASN A 341 -12.87 -1.44 28.13
N SER A 342 -13.38 -0.97 26.99
CA SER A 342 -12.94 0.21 26.25
C SER A 342 -14.10 0.77 25.44
N GLU A 343 -14.15 2.08 25.19
CA GLU A 343 -15.19 2.67 24.35
C GLU A 343 -15.11 2.20 22.89
N GLY A 344 -16.27 1.97 22.28
CA GLY A 344 -16.42 1.63 20.86
C GLY A 344 -16.52 2.86 19.95
N PRO A 345 -16.77 2.69 18.63
CA PRO A 345 -17.08 1.43 17.96
C PRO A 345 -15.84 0.56 17.70
N PHE A 346 -16.08 -0.74 17.56
CA PHE A 346 -15.04 -1.75 17.37
C PHE A 346 -14.96 -2.25 15.93
N PHE A 347 -13.80 -2.76 15.55
CA PHE A 347 -13.52 -3.39 14.26
C PHE A 347 -12.67 -4.65 14.45
N THR A 348 -12.94 -5.68 13.64
CA THR A 348 -12.14 -6.90 13.59
C THR A 348 -11.15 -6.89 12.43
N TYR A 349 -10.00 -7.54 12.61
CA TYR A 349 -9.06 -7.82 11.53
C TYR A 349 -8.48 -9.25 11.65
N PRO A 350 -8.23 -9.97 10.55
CA PRO A 350 -7.75 -11.35 10.61
C PRO A 350 -6.34 -11.45 11.21
N VAL A 351 -6.19 -12.35 12.18
CA VAL A 351 -4.89 -12.72 12.75
C VAL A 351 -4.45 -14.03 12.10
N LEU A 352 -3.18 -14.10 11.69
CA LEU A 352 -2.55 -15.32 11.23
C LEU A 352 -1.42 -15.67 12.18
N GLN A 353 -1.28 -16.95 12.53
CA GLN A 353 -0.15 -17.44 13.34
C GLN A 353 1.22 -17.06 12.76
N ASN A 354 1.29 -16.87 11.44
CA ASN A 354 2.51 -16.57 10.68
C ASN A 354 2.22 -15.51 9.60
N GLY A 355 2.64 -14.27 9.87
CA GLY A 355 2.57 -13.14 8.94
C GLY A 355 1.28 -12.33 9.00
N VAL A 356 1.14 -11.39 8.06
CA VAL A 356 0.01 -10.44 7.98
C VAL A 356 -0.97 -10.89 6.90
N TYR A 357 -2.28 -10.69 7.14
CA TYR A 357 -3.35 -11.10 6.22
C TYR A 357 -3.22 -10.51 4.79
N ARG A 358 -3.07 -11.40 3.80
CA ARG A 358 -3.04 -11.10 2.36
C ARG A 358 -4.19 -11.81 1.62
N LEU A 359 -5.39 -11.25 1.75
CA LEU A 359 -6.61 -11.42 0.93
C LEU A 359 -7.26 -12.82 0.74
N SER A 360 -6.51 -13.93 0.70
CA SER A 360 -7.07 -15.23 0.25
C SER A 360 -7.73 -16.06 1.36
N HIS A 361 -7.20 -16.03 2.58
CA HIS A 361 -7.66 -16.87 3.70
C HIS A 361 -7.65 -16.08 5.00
N VAL A 362 -8.82 -15.93 5.62
CA VAL A 362 -9.02 -15.14 6.84
C VAL A 362 -8.72 -15.92 8.13
N GLY A 363 -8.67 -17.25 8.11
CA GLY A 363 -8.59 -18.07 9.34
C GLY A 363 -9.80 -17.90 10.26
N ALA A 364 -9.74 -18.52 11.44
CA ALA A 364 -10.78 -18.37 12.48
C ALA A 364 -10.58 -17.09 13.31
N ASP A 365 -9.34 -16.68 13.54
CA ASP A 365 -8.99 -15.74 14.60
C ASP A 365 -8.99 -14.27 14.15
N ARG A 366 -9.41 -13.37 15.03
CA ARG A 366 -9.51 -11.92 14.80
C ARG A 366 -8.91 -11.16 15.98
N VAL A 367 -8.13 -10.12 15.69
CA VAL A 367 -7.88 -9.05 16.66
C VAL A 367 -9.06 -8.09 16.61
N VAL A 368 -9.46 -7.56 17.77
CA VAL A 368 -10.43 -6.46 17.88
C VAL A 368 -9.68 -5.19 18.20
N ILE A 369 -9.97 -4.14 17.44
CA ILE A 369 -9.48 -2.78 17.67
C ILE A 369 -10.63 -1.80 17.79
N ASN A 370 -10.42 -0.70 18.50
CA ASN A 370 -11.31 0.47 18.49
C ASN A 370 -10.88 1.50 17.43
N THR A 371 -11.55 2.66 17.40
CA THR A 371 -11.24 3.80 16.52
C THR A 371 -9.86 4.42 16.75
N ASN A 372 -9.27 4.30 17.95
CA ASN A 372 -7.90 4.73 18.26
C ASN A 372 -6.83 3.76 17.72
N CYS A 373 -7.24 2.63 17.11
CA CYS A 373 -6.37 1.50 16.78
C CYS A 373 -5.71 0.83 18.00
N GLU A 374 -6.31 0.94 19.18
CA GLU A 374 -5.91 0.20 20.38
C GLU A 374 -6.37 -1.26 20.25
N ILE A 375 -5.60 -2.22 20.75
CA ILE A 375 -6.06 -3.62 20.87
C ILE A 375 -6.98 -3.68 22.09
N VAL A 376 -8.21 -4.14 21.88
CA VAL A 376 -9.23 -4.22 22.94
C VAL A 376 -9.70 -5.65 23.22
N GLY A 377 -9.26 -6.61 22.41
CA GLY A 377 -9.58 -8.03 22.57
C GLY A 377 -9.17 -8.89 21.39
N ALA A 378 -9.44 -10.19 21.49
CA ALA A 378 -9.38 -11.14 20.40
C ALA A 378 -10.66 -12.00 20.34
N LEU A 379 -10.97 -12.50 19.15
CA LEU A 379 -12.12 -13.38 18.88
C LEU A 379 -11.69 -14.56 18.04
N THR A 380 -12.42 -15.67 18.11
CA THR A 380 -12.24 -16.81 17.20
C THR A 380 -13.57 -17.37 16.70
N THR A 381 -13.55 -17.96 15.50
CA THR A 381 -14.72 -18.61 14.90
C THR A 381 -14.74 -20.10 15.29
N LEU A 382 -15.59 -20.47 16.24
CA LEU A 382 -15.87 -21.88 16.51
C LEU A 382 -16.79 -22.46 15.43
N ILE A 383 -16.56 -23.72 15.07
CA ILE A 383 -17.44 -24.52 14.20
C ILE A 383 -18.15 -25.53 15.10
N THR A 384 -19.48 -25.49 15.12
CA THR A 384 -20.33 -26.37 15.93
C THR A 384 -21.23 -27.24 15.05
N VAL A 385 -21.22 -28.55 15.32
CA VAL A 385 -22.18 -29.51 14.77
C VAL A 385 -23.41 -29.50 15.68
N ILE A 386 -24.60 -29.30 15.12
CA ILE A 386 -25.86 -29.35 15.88
C ILE A 386 -26.36 -30.80 15.88
N ASP A 387 -26.43 -31.37 17.09
CA ASP A 387 -27.16 -32.58 17.47
C ASP A 387 -27.10 -33.77 16.48
N GLY A 388 -25.90 -34.31 16.33
CA GLY A 388 -25.68 -35.71 15.95
C GLY A 388 -25.85 -36.08 14.46
N ASP A 389 -26.71 -35.41 13.69
CA ASP A 389 -26.83 -35.69 12.25
C ASP A 389 -25.68 -35.02 11.47
N PRO A 390 -24.77 -35.78 10.82
CA PRO A 390 -23.69 -35.23 10.01
C PRO A 390 -24.17 -34.49 8.73
N LYS A 391 -25.48 -34.45 8.46
CA LYS A 391 -26.09 -33.63 7.40
C LYS A 391 -26.47 -32.22 7.85
N ASN A 392 -26.53 -31.95 9.15
CA ASN A 392 -26.87 -30.61 9.65
C ASN A 392 -25.81 -29.58 9.27
N GLU A 393 -26.25 -28.36 8.93
CA GLU A 393 -25.36 -27.32 8.41
C GLU A 393 -24.36 -26.86 9.49
N LEU A 394 -23.07 -26.80 9.14
CA LEU A 394 -21.99 -26.45 10.07
C LEU A 394 -22.11 -24.99 10.54
N THR A 395 -22.73 -24.80 11.69
CA THR A 395 -22.86 -23.48 12.30
C THR A 395 -21.50 -22.91 12.69
N LYS A 396 -21.33 -21.62 12.41
CA LYS A 396 -20.12 -20.85 12.73
C LYS A 396 -20.51 -19.75 13.68
N ARG A 397 -19.95 -19.76 14.87
CA ARG A 397 -20.19 -18.76 15.92
C ARG A 397 -18.91 -18.05 16.27
N LEU A 398 -18.97 -16.72 16.35
CA LEU A 398 -17.85 -15.90 16.78
C LEU A 398 -17.91 -15.79 18.31
N VAL A 399 -16.81 -16.08 18.99
CA VAL A 399 -16.70 -16.01 20.45
C VAL A 399 -15.47 -15.20 20.85
N LYS A 400 -15.47 -14.64 22.06
CA LYS A 400 -14.28 -14.03 22.65
C LYS A 400 -13.20 -15.09 22.92
N CYS A 401 -11.94 -14.69 22.76
CA CYS A 401 -10.80 -15.47 23.23
C CYS A 401 -10.54 -15.16 24.71
N HIS A 402 -10.02 -16.13 25.47
CA HIS A 402 -9.65 -15.93 26.87
C HIS A 402 -8.37 -15.11 26.96
N ARG A 403 -8.36 -14.04 27.76
CA ARG A 403 -7.20 -13.18 28.00
C ARG A 403 -6.33 -13.84 29.07
N ILE A 404 -5.08 -14.18 28.74
CA ILE A 404 -4.25 -15.03 29.62
C ILE A 404 -3.92 -14.34 30.96
N ASP A 405 -3.85 -13.00 30.98
CA ASP A 405 -3.59 -12.23 32.20
C ASP A 405 -4.82 -12.18 33.14
N ASP A 406 -6.00 -12.64 32.71
CA ASP A 406 -7.19 -12.77 33.56
C ASP A 406 -7.20 -14.09 34.36
N GLY A 407 -6.18 -14.94 34.20
CA GLY A 407 -5.97 -16.18 34.96
C GLY A 407 -6.24 -17.45 34.17
N GLU A 408 -6.55 -18.54 34.87
CA GLU A 408 -6.83 -19.83 34.25
C GLU A 408 -8.13 -19.81 33.42
N VAL A 409 -8.17 -20.61 32.35
CA VAL A 409 -9.31 -20.68 31.43
C VAL A 409 -10.45 -21.46 32.08
N PRO A 410 -11.65 -20.88 32.26
CA PRO A 410 -12.76 -21.59 32.88
C PRO A 410 -13.13 -22.89 32.14
N THR A 411 -13.41 -23.96 32.90
CA THR A 411 -13.80 -25.24 32.33
C THR A 411 -15.07 -25.07 31.47
N GLY A 412 -14.95 -25.35 30.17
CA GLY A 412 -16.05 -25.17 29.22
C GLY A 412 -16.18 -23.77 28.59
N PHE A 413 -15.20 -22.88 28.74
CA PHE A 413 -15.20 -21.52 28.14
C PHE A 413 -15.50 -21.50 26.62
N PHE A 414 -15.03 -22.50 25.86
CA PHE A 414 -15.33 -22.68 24.42
C PHE A 414 -16.44 -23.72 24.13
N GLY A 415 -17.04 -24.29 25.18
CA GLY A 415 -18.13 -25.27 25.12
C GLY A 415 -19.47 -24.65 24.71
N ALA A 416 -20.58 -25.41 24.82
CA ALA A 416 -21.90 -24.97 24.37
C ALA A 416 -22.26 -23.54 24.84
N ASN A 417 -22.01 -23.24 26.11
CA ASN A 417 -22.34 -21.97 26.78
C ASN A 417 -21.31 -20.84 26.57
N ALA A 418 -20.34 -20.98 25.66
CA ALA A 418 -19.40 -19.92 25.30
C ALA A 418 -20.15 -18.63 24.92
N GLU A 419 -19.66 -17.45 25.34
CA GLU A 419 -20.29 -16.16 25.07
C GLU A 419 -20.38 -15.91 23.54
N THR A 420 -21.53 -16.23 22.96
CA THR A 420 -21.78 -16.09 21.53
C THR A 420 -21.96 -14.63 21.18
N VAL A 421 -21.15 -14.17 20.24
CA VAL A 421 -21.21 -12.81 19.75
C VAL A 421 -22.18 -12.75 18.57
N ASP A 422 -23.32 -12.08 18.75
CA ASP A 422 -24.27 -11.80 17.68
C ASP A 422 -23.59 -11.06 16.52
N GLY A 423 -23.45 -11.74 15.38
CA GLY A 423 -22.39 -11.41 14.43
C GLY A 423 -22.62 -11.83 12.98
N ILE A 424 -23.26 -10.95 12.22
CA ILE A 424 -23.27 -10.85 10.74
C ILE A 424 -24.16 -11.88 10.01
N ASP A 425 -25.37 -11.44 9.67
CA ASP A 425 -26.13 -11.99 8.53
C ASP A 425 -25.36 -11.79 7.21
N ALA A 426 -25.32 -12.82 6.37
CA ALA A 426 -24.70 -12.76 5.05
C ALA A 426 -25.61 -12.02 4.04
N VAL A 427 -25.50 -10.68 4.01
CA VAL A 427 -26.31 -9.78 3.18
C VAL A 427 -26.20 -10.10 1.68
N ASP A 428 -25.00 -10.37 1.18
CA ASP A 428 -24.71 -10.64 -0.24
C ASP A 428 -23.49 -11.55 -0.40
N VAL A 429 -23.44 -12.27 -1.53
CA VAL A 429 -22.27 -13.04 -1.99
C VAL A 429 -21.75 -12.40 -3.28
N VAL A 430 -20.42 -12.30 -3.41
CA VAL A 430 -19.72 -11.76 -4.58
C VAL A 430 -18.58 -12.69 -5.00
N ASP A 431 -18.26 -12.71 -6.28
CA ASP A 431 -17.14 -13.47 -6.87
C ASP A 431 -16.27 -12.57 -7.77
N GLN A 432 -14.98 -12.88 -7.89
CA GLN A 432 -13.99 -12.05 -8.57
C GLN A 432 -13.88 -12.43 -10.06
N ILE A 433 -14.10 -11.45 -10.93
CA ILE A 433 -14.04 -11.61 -12.39
C ILE A 433 -12.63 -11.33 -12.93
N LYS A 434 -12.33 -11.80 -14.15
CA LYS A 434 -10.94 -11.80 -14.68
C LYS A 434 -10.27 -10.43 -14.87
N ASN A 435 -10.99 -9.32 -14.65
CA ASN A 435 -10.46 -7.96 -14.71
C ASN A 435 -10.19 -7.35 -13.31
N ASP A 436 -10.06 -8.17 -12.27
CA ASP A 436 -9.86 -7.76 -10.87
C ASP A 436 -10.95 -6.83 -10.30
N ASP A 437 -12.16 -7.07 -10.80
CA ASP A 437 -13.44 -6.52 -10.35
C ASP A 437 -14.33 -7.64 -9.77
N TYR A 438 -15.49 -7.30 -9.21
CA TYR A 438 -16.38 -8.22 -8.50
C TYR A 438 -17.81 -8.20 -9.06
N ALA A 439 -18.35 -9.38 -9.34
CA ALA A 439 -19.75 -9.56 -9.71
C ALA A 439 -20.58 -10.06 -8.52
N LYS A 440 -21.80 -9.55 -8.37
CA LYS A 440 -22.76 -10.01 -7.35
C LYS A 440 -23.38 -11.34 -7.77
N CYS A 441 -23.33 -12.34 -6.89
CA CYS A 441 -23.96 -13.62 -7.11
C CYS A 441 -25.47 -13.54 -6.84
N ILE A 442 -26.26 -14.18 -7.71
CA ILE A 442 -27.72 -14.29 -7.56
C ILE A 442 -28.03 -15.54 -6.73
N ARG A 443 -28.94 -15.47 -5.74
CA ARG A 443 -29.35 -16.64 -4.95
C ARG A 443 -30.08 -17.66 -5.84
N ARG A 444 -29.78 -18.95 -5.64
CA ARG A 444 -30.29 -20.04 -6.50
C ARG A 444 -31.83 -20.12 -6.50
N GLU A 445 -32.46 -19.96 -5.35
CA GLU A 445 -33.93 -19.95 -5.19
C GLU A 445 -34.58 -18.86 -6.07
N SER A 446 -34.01 -17.65 -6.10
CA SER A 446 -34.47 -16.55 -6.96
C SER A 446 -34.20 -16.73 -8.47
N SER A 447 -33.75 -17.91 -8.91
CA SER A 447 -33.56 -18.24 -10.34
C SER A 447 -34.59 -19.20 -10.93
N HIS A 448 -35.51 -19.73 -10.10
CA HIS A 448 -36.54 -20.68 -10.57
C HIS A 448 -37.80 -20.02 -11.14
N THR A 449 -38.01 -18.72 -10.88
CA THR A 449 -38.94 -17.92 -11.67
C THR A 449 -38.39 -17.75 -13.09
N LYS A 450 -39.10 -18.30 -14.09
CA LYS A 450 -39.01 -17.78 -15.46
C LYS A 450 -39.24 -16.26 -15.39
N PRO A 451 -38.47 -15.43 -16.11
CA PRO A 451 -38.77 -14.01 -16.20
C PRO A 451 -40.20 -13.81 -16.71
N SER A 452 -41.05 -13.17 -15.90
CA SER A 452 -42.33 -12.65 -16.33
C SER A 452 -42.07 -11.60 -17.40
N HIS A 453 -42.64 -11.79 -18.59
CA HIS A 453 -42.42 -10.88 -19.74
C HIS A 453 -42.91 -9.44 -19.49
N SER A 454 -43.68 -9.20 -18.42
CA SER A 454 -44.44 -7.99 -18.14
C SER A 454 -43.79 -6.95 -17.22
N GLU A 455 -42.67 -7.24 -16.55
CA GLU A 455 -42.03 -6.30 -15.60
C GLU A 455 -40.67 -5.75 -16.07
N LEU A 456 -40.26 -6.06 -17.31
CA LEU A 456 -38.88 -5.83 -17.80
C LEU A 456 -38.73 -4.70 -18.85
N GLU A 457 -39.82 -3.98 -19.14
CA GLU A 457 -39.92 -3.01 -20.26
C GLU A 457 -39.06 -1.75 -20.09
N ASN A 458 -38.69 -1.38 -18.86
CA ASN A 458 -37.95 -0.14 -18.54
C ASN A 458 -36.44 -0.37 -18.26
N SER A 459 -35.87 -1.47 -18.73
CA SER A 459 -34.46 -1.83 -18.49
C SER A 459 -33.64 -1.79 -19.80
N ASN A 460 -32.65 -0.89 -19.86
CA ASN A 460 -31.98 -0.48 -21.10
C ASN A 460 -30.58 -1.11 -21.26
N GLY A 461 -30.29 -2.21 -20.57
CA GLY A 461 -28.99 -2.88 -20.61
C GLY A 461 -28.72 -3.81 -19.43
N TYR A 462 -27.52 -4.38 -19.36
CA TYR A 462 -27.07 -5.36 -18.37
C TYR A 462 -25.86 -4.86 -17.58
N LEU A 463 -25.95 -4.96 -16.25
CA LEU A 463 -24.87 -4.69 -15.29
C LEU A 463 -24.09 -6.00 -15.00
N CYS A 464 -22.80 -6.00 -15.31
CA CYS A 464 -21.86 -7.10 -15.12
C CYS A 464 -20.70 -6.65 -14.20
N GLY A 465 -20.87 -6.78 -12.88
CA GLY A 465 -19.92 -6.20 -11.92
C GLY A 465 -20.06 -4.67 -11.90
N HIS A 466 -18.99 -3.94 -12.23
CA HIS A 466 -19.06 -2.49 -12.43
C HIS A 466 -19.35 -2.06 -13.88
N GLU A 467 -19.24 -2.95 -14.88
CA GLU A 467 -19.53 -2.62 -16.28
C GLU A 467 -21.02 -2.66 -16.61
N PHE A 468 -21.46 -1.76 -17.50
CA PHE A 468 -22.83 -1.71 -17.99
C PHE A 468 -22.87 -1.75 -19.51
N PHE A 469 -23.51 -2.78 -20.06
CA PHE A 469 -23.76 -2.94 -21.50
C PHE A 469 -25.16 -2.46 -21.84
N THR A 470 -25.29 -1.37 -22.60
CA THR A 470 -26.61 -0.93 -23.09
C THR A 470 -27.18 -1.95 -24.07
N ASP A 471 -28.51 -2.01 -24.17
CA ASP A 471 -29.18 -2.88 -25.16
C ASP A 471 -28.73 -2.56 -26.60
N GLU A 472 -28.29 -1.32 -26.89
CA GLU A 472 -27.67 -0.97 -28.17
C GLU A 472 -26.28 -1.61 -28.37
N ILE A 473 -25.41 -1.61 -27.35
CA ILE A 473 -24.11 -2.32 -27.39
C ILE A 473 -24.34 -3.83 -27.57
N LEU A 474 -25.35 -4.38 -26.89
CA LEU A 474 -25.73 -5.79 -27.00
C LEU A 474 -26.31 -6.13 -28.37
N ARG A 475 -27.16 -5.25 -28.95
CA ARG A 475 -27.71 -5.38 -30.31
C ARG A 475 -26.63 -5.33 -31.38
N GLN A 476 -25.66 -4.42 -31.26
CA GLN A 476 -24.51 -4.34 -32.16
C GLN A 476 -23.61 -5.58 -32.03
N SER A 477 -23.35 -6.04 -30.80
CA SER A 477 -22.58 -7.26 -30.54
C SER A 477 -23.28 -8.52 -31.08
N LEU A 478 -24.61 -8.60 -30.96
CA LEU A 478 -25.44 -9.68 -31.51
C LEU A 478 -25.39 -9.69 -33.05
N ALA A 479 -25.52 -8.53 -33.69
CA ALA A 479 -25.44 -8.42 -35.16
C ALA A 479 -24.05 -8.87 -35.68
N LEU A 480 -22.97 -8.48 -34.98
CA LEU A 480 -21.62 -8.98 -35.28
C LEU A 480 -21.54 -10.51 -35.14
N ALA A 481 -22.05 -11.07 -34.04
CA ALA A 481 -22.08 -12.51 -33.81
C ALA A 481 -22.87 -13.26 -34.90
N GLN A 482 -24.06 -12.77 -35.27
CA GLN A 482 -24.91 -13.35 -36.31
C GLN A 482 -24.23 -13.31 -37.69
N SER A 483 -23.61 -12.16 -38.05
CA SER A 483 -22.87 -11.98 -39.31
C SER A 483 -21.61 -12.84 -39.44
N SER A 484 -21.10 -13.41 -38.34
CA SER A 484 -19.93 -14.29 -38.38
C SER A 484 -20.28 -15.69 -38.93
N VAL A 485 -20.25 -15.80 -40.26
CA VAL A 485 -20.52 -17.03 -41.00
C VAL A 485 -19.21 -17.78 -41.24
N SER A 486 -18.86 -18.67 -40.31
CA SER A 486 -17.88 -19.78 -40.40
C SER A 486 -16.42 -19.53 -40.82
N GLU A 487 -16.05 -18.42 -41.46
CA GLU A 487 -14.74 -18.23 -42.10
C GLU A 487 -13.54 -18.09 -41.14
N LYS A 488 -13.76 -17.92 -39.82
CA LYS A 488 -12.69 -17.73 -38.83
C LYS A 488 -12.94 -18.57 -37.56
N PRO A 489 -11.96 -19.32 -37.05
CA PRO A 489 -12.20 -20.59 -36.34
C PRO A 489 -12.58 -20.50 -34.85
N ASN A 490 -12.79 -19.31 -34.28
CA ASN A 490 -12.80 -19.14 -32.82
C ASN A 490 -14.15 -18.80 -32.18
N TYR A 491 -15.06 -18.10 -32.87
CA TYR A 491 -16.33 -17.62 -32.31
C TYR A 491 -17.41 -17.45 -33.40
N PRO A 492 -18.72 -17.59 -33.05
CA PRO A 492 -19.25 -18.01 -31.76
C PRO A 492 -18.87 -19.48 -31.46
N CYS A 493 -18.59 -19.79 -30.19
CA CYS A 493 -18.12 -21.12 -29.78
C CYS A 493 -19.04 -21.75 -28.73
N PRO A 494 -19.06 -23.08 -28.55
CA PRO A 494 -19.96 -23.74 -27.61
C PRO A 494 -19.77 -23.26 -26.17
N TYR A 495 -20.89 -23.14 -25.44
CA TYR A 495 -20.89 -22.72 -24.05
C TYR A 495 -20.61 -23.90 -23.09
N PHE A 496 -19.44 -23.87 -22.45
CA PHE A 496 -18.98 -24.88 -21.48
C PHE A 496 -19.05 -24.35 -20.03
N GLY A 497 -20.24 -23.95 -19.57
CA GLY A 497 -20.45 -23.43 -18.21
C GLY A 497 -21.70 -24.00 -17.54
N ARG A 498 -21.79 -23.86 -16.22
CA ARG A 498 -22.85 -24.50 -15.41
C ARG A 498 -24.18 -23.73 -15.33
N LEU A 499 -24.31 -22.57 -15.98
CA LEU A 499 -25.55 -21.78 -15.96
C LEU A 499 -26.63 -22.34 -16.90
N TYR A 500 -26.22 -23.14 -17.89
CA TYR A 500 -27.08 -23.75 -18.90
C TYR A 500 -26.71 -25.24 -19.04
N PRO A 501 -27.68 -26.13 -19.34
CA PRO A 501 -27.38 -27.53 -19.61
C PRO A 501 -26.41 -27.68 -20.80
N GLU A 502 -25.42 -28.56 -20.71
CA GLU A 502 -24.41 -28.77 -21.76
C GLU A 502 -25.04 -29.22 -23.09
N ASN A 503 -26.15 -29.96 -23.03
CA ASN A 503 -26.92 -30.38 -24.20
C ASN A 503 -27.79 -29.27 -24.82
N SER A 504 -27.86 -28.06 -24.23
CA SER A 504 -28.56 -26.91 -24.84
C SER A 504 -28.02 -26.58 -26.23
N GLY A 505 -26.72 -26.79 -26.47
CA GLY A 505 -26.05 -26.31 -27.68
C GLY A 505 -25.92 -24.79 -27.74
N ASN A 506 -26.07 -24.10 -26.60
CA ASN A 506 -25.85 -22.66 -26.50
C ASN A 506 -24.42 -22.31 -26.93
N LEU A 507 -24.26 -21.14 -27.54
CA LEU A 507 -22.99 -20.58 -27.95
C LEU A 507 -22.66 -19.34 -27.10
N MET A 508 -21.37 -18.99 -26.99
CA MET A 508 -20.92 -17.72 -26.44
C MET A 508 -20.23 -16.85 -27.49
N TRP A 509 -20.40 -15.52 -27.37
CA TRP A 509 -19.72 -14.52 -28.19
C TRP A 509 -19.18 -13.38 -27.30
N PRO A 510 -17.92 -12.91 -27.44
CA PRO A 510 -17.39 -11.86 -26.58
C PRO A 510 -18.00 -10.49 -26.91
N ILE A 511 -18.30 -9.69 -25.90
CA ILE A 511 -18.83 -8.33 -26.13
C ILE A 511 -17.69 -7.37 -26.47
N LEU A 512 -16.63 -7.35 -25.66
CA LEU A 512 -15.55 -6.36 -25.73
C LEU A 512 -14.14 -6.93 -25.98
N LYS A 513 -13.32 -6.10 -26.63
CA LYS A 513 -11.87 -6.20 -26.81
C LYS A 513 -11.26 -4.85 -26.43
N GLY A 514 -10.81 -4.72 -25.18
CA GLY A 514 -10.55 -3.40 -24.58
C GLY A 514 -11.86 -2.61 -24.48
N GLU A 515 -11.84 -1.33 -24.83
CA GLU A 515 -13.04 -0.46 -24.86
C GLU A 515 -13.92 -0.68 -26.11
N ASN A 516 -13.46 -1.47 -27.10
CA ASN A 516 -14.13 -1.63 -28.40
C ASN A 516 -14.95 -2.93 -28.49
N LEU A 517 -16.02 -2.92 -29.27
CA LEU A 517 -16.79 -4.13 -29.62
C LEU A 517 -15.89 -5.17 -30.31
N TYR A 518 -16.02 -6.44 -29.89
CA TYR A 518 -15.29 -7.55 -30.52
C TYR A 518 -15.87 -7.85 -31.91
N ARG A 519 -15.05 -7.61 -32.96
CA ARG A 519 -15.39 -7.92 -34.37
C ARG A 519 -14.77 -9.24 -34.85
N SER A 520 -13.48 -9.48 -34.59
CA SER A 520 -12.79 -10.77 -34.77
C SER A 520 -11.35 -10.73 -34.23
N GLY A 521 -10.72 -11.90 -34.09
CA GLY A 521 -9.26 -12.06 -33.94
C GLY A 521 -8.81 -12.87 -32.72
N LYS A 522 -7.50 -13.14 -32.63
CA LYS A 522 -6.85 -13.89 -31.53
C LYS A 522 -6.37 -13.03 -30.34
N ALA A 523 -6.69 -11.73 -30.33
CA ALA A 523 -6.25 -10.79 -29.30
C ALA A 523 -6.94 -11.06 -27.94
N HIS A 524 -6.41 -10.49 -26.85
CA HIS A 524 -6.98 -10.61 -25.51
C HIS A 524 -8.48 -10.27 -25.49
N ILE A 525 -9.27 -11.22 -25.00
CA ILE A 525 -10.73 -11.20 -25.00
C ILE A 525 -11.21 -10.79 -23.61
N GLY A 526 -12.17 -9.86 -23.53
CA GLY A 526 -12.76 -9.45 -22.25
C GLY A 526 -13.53 -10.59 -21.56
N PRO A 527 -13.86 -10.44 -20.26
CA PRO A 527 -14.55 -11.47 -19.50
C PRO A 527 -16.06 -11.52 -19.78
N TYR A 528 -16.59 -10.61 -20.59
CA TYR A 528 -18.03 -10.40 -20.83
C TYR A 528 -18.46 -11.03 -22.15
N TYR A 529 -19.51 -11.86 -22.11
CA TYR A 529 -20.00 -12.63 -23.25
C TYR A 529 -21.52 -12.56 -23.38
N LEU A 530 -22.01 -12.45 -24.61
CA LEU A 530 -23.36 -12.84 -24.97
C LEU A 530 -23.47 -14.36 -24.90
N ILE A 531 -24.62 -14.86 -24.45
CA ILE A 531 -25.07 -16.25 -24.69
C ILE A 531 -26.12 -16.23 -25.78
N LEU A 532 -25.97 -17.15 -26.74
CA LEU A 532 -26.87 -17.36 -27.87
C LEU A 532 -27.40 -18.80 -27.83
N ASN A 533 -28.60 -19.04 -28.37
CA ASN A 533 -29.08 -20.41 -28.64
C ASN A 533 -28.49 -20.93 -29.97
N ARG A 534 -28.89 -22.16 -30.37
CA ARG A 534 -28.43 -22.80 -31.62
C ARG A 534 -28.85 -21.98 -32.85
N GLU A 535 -29.98 -21.30 -32.74
CA GLU A 535 -30.62 -20.44 -33.72
C GLU A 535 -29.99 -19.03 -33.79
N ARG A 536 -28.88 -18.79 -33.05
CA ARG A 536 -28.16 -17.50 -32.93
C ARG A 536 -29.01 -16.34 -32.39
N GLN A 537 -30.10 -16.62 -31.70
CA GLN A 537 -30.90 -15.64 -30.97
C GLN A 537 -30.25 -15.35 -29.61
N PHE A 538 -30.41 -14.13 -29.11
CA PHE A 538 -29.89 -13.72 -27.79
C PHE A 538 -30.65 -14.41 -26.65
N VAL A 539 -29.89 -14.92 -25.66
CA VAL A 539 -30.43 -15.59 -24.46
C VAL A 539 -30.13 -14.78 -23.19
N ASP A 540 -28.88 -14.33 -23.01
CA ASP A 540 -28.41 -13.72 -21.76
C ASP A 540 -27.05 -13.02 -21.92
N VAL A 541 -26.63 -12.26 -20.90
CA VAL A 541 -25.26 -11.76 -20.75
C VAL A 541 -24.60 -12.41 -19.54
N VAL A 542 -23.39 -12.92 -19.72
CA VAL A 542 -22.59 -13.55 -18.65
C VAL A 542 -21.20 -12.94 -18.53
N VAL A 543 -20.63 -13.04 -17.34
CA VAL A 543 -19.24 -12.66 -17.05
C VAL A 543 -18.43 -13.84 -16.52
N LYS A 544 -17.17 -13.94 -16.93
CA LYS A 544 -16.25 -15.03 -16.56
C LYS A 544 -15.43 -14.68 -15.31
N SER A 545 -15.57 -15.50 -14.28
CA SER A 545 -14.80 -15.47 -13.04
C SER A 545 -13.32 -15.80 -13.26
N LEU A 546 -12.47 -15.45 -12.28
CA LEU A 546 -11.08 -15.94 -12.21
C LEU A 546 -11.01 -17.48 -12.20
N THR A 547 -11.98 -18.16 -11.58
CA THR A 547 -12.05 -19.63 -11.50
C THR A 547 -12.51 -20.30 -12.81
N ASN A 548 -12.62 -19.56 -13.91
CA ASN A 548 -13.18 -19.96 -15.21
C ASN A 548 -14.68 -20.30 -15.24
N ASN A 549 -15.38 -20.30 -14.10
CA ASN A 549 -16.84 -20.34 -14.03
C ASN A 549 -17.48 -19.06 -14.63
N PHE A 550 -18.76 -19.13 -14.96
CA PHE A 550 -19.54 -18.00 -15.48
C PHE A 550 -20.63 -17.58 -14.51
N LEU A 551 -20.94 -16.28 -14.49
CA LEU A 551 -21.96 -15.63 -13.66
C LEU A 551 -22.93 -14.87 -14.58
N ARG A 552 -24.25 -14.96 -14.32
CA ARG A 552 -25.28 -14.19 -15.02
C ARG A 552 -25.23 -12.70 -14.61
N CYS A 553 -25.34 -11.79 -15.58
CA CYS A 553 -25.44 -10.36 -15.33
C CYS A 553 -26.90 -9.92 -15.04
N ILE A 554 -27.08 -8.72 -14.50
CA ILE A 554 -28.39 -8.23 -14.01
C ILE A 554 -28.90 -7.10 -14.92
N ARG A 555 -30.11 -7.22 -15.49
CA ARG A 555 -30.69 -6.16 -16.35
C ARG A 555 -31.04 -4.90 -15.53
N SER A 556 -30.76 -3.70 -16.07
CA SER A 556 -30.66 -2.44 -15.32
C SER A 556 -30.72 -1.18 -16.24
N GLY A 557 -30.43 0.03 -15.72
CA GLY A 557 -30.35 1.30 -16.48
C GLY A 557 -29.13 2.18 -16.11
N GLN A 558 -28.61 2.98 -17.05
CA GLN A 558 -27.23 3.56 -17.03
C GLN A 558 -27.12 5.08 -16.77
N PRO A 559 -25.91 5.58 -16.41
CA PRO A 559 -25.35 6.83 -16.99
C PRO A 559 -23.83 6.77 -17.36
N SER A 560 -23.33 7.68 -18.23
CA SER A 560 -22.07 7.56 -19.03
C SER A 560 -20.97 8.66 -18.85
N LYS A 561 -19.73 8.48 -19.40
CA LYS A 561 -18.66 9.51 -19.71
C LYS A 561 -17.34 9.00 -20.34
N GLU A 562 -16.46 9.92 -20.82
CA GLU A 562 -15.19 9.71 -21.60
C GLU A 562 -13.89 10.41 -21.00
N GLN A 563 -12.68 10.17 -21.60
CA GLN A 563 -11.24 10.28 -21.14
C GLN A 563 -10.59 11.73 -21.08
N GLU A 564 -9.27 12.10 -21.18
CA GLU A 564 -7.86 11.59 -21.47
C GLU A 564 -6.80 12.68 -20.92
N SER A 565 -5.46 12.90 -21.12
CA SER A 565 -4.12 12.40 -21.65
C SER A 565 -2.97 13.44 -21.22
N GLU A 566 -1.63 13.49 -21.49
CA GLU A 566 -0.41 12.61 -21.66
C GLU A 566 0.96 13.43 -21.50
N PRO A 567 2.23 12.89 -21.55
CA PRO A 567 3.46 13.50 -20.92
C PRO A 567 4.79 13.72 -21.75
N GLN A 568 5.92 14.15 -21.11
CA GLN A 568 7.34 14.14 -21.64
C GLN A 568 8.50 14.19 -20.57
N SER A 569 9.79 14.41 -20.94
CA SER A 569 11.03 13.73 -20.41
C SER A 569 12.10 14.49 -19.51
N LYS A 570 13.41 14.13 -19.56
CA LYS A 570 14.51 14.29 -18.52
C LYS A 570 15.88 14.88 -19.00
N PRO A 571 16.73 15.48 -18.11
CA PRO A 571 18.13 15.91 -18.38
C PRO A 571 19.24 15.40 -17.39
N THR A 572 20.48 15.93 -17.48
CA THR A 572 21.77 15.40 -16.91
C THR A 572 22.45 16.34 -15.85
N LEU A 573 23.57 15.91 -15.24
CA LEU A 573 24.29 16.47 -14.06
C LEU A 573 25.04 17.82 -14.26
N SER A 574 25.59 18.42 -13.18
CA SER A 574 26.21 19.77 -13.17
C SER A 574 27.25 19.98 -12.03
N PRO A 575 28.19 20.96 -12.14
CA PRO A 575 29.31 21.17 -11.20
C PRO A 575 28.96 22.02 -9.95
N LEU A 576 30.01 22.45 -9.21
CA LEU A 576 30.04 23.22 -7.95
C LEU A 576 29.10 24.46 -7.94
N LYS A 577 28.54 24.80 -6.76
CA LYS A 577 27.36 25.70 -6.67
C LYS A 577 27.47 26.73 -5.53
N SER A 578 27.50 28.01 -5.89
CA SER A 578 27.12 29.15 -5.04
C SER A 578 25.63 29.48 -5.24
N GLY A 579 25.01 30.15 -4.26
CA GLY A 579 23.56 30.39 -4.28
C GLY A 579 22.99 30.90 -2.96
N PHE A 580 21.67 31.06 -2.91
CA PHE A 580 20.94 31.60 -1.75
C PHE A 580 20.09 30.52 -1.06
N LEU A 581 20.18 30.40 0.27
CA LEU A 581 19.44 29.43 1.08
C LEU A 581 18.24 30.07 1.78
N CYS A 582 17.06 29.93 1.19
CA CYS A 582 15.79 30.31 1.83
C CYS A 582 15.30 29.21 2.76
N GLY A 583 15.90 29.12 3.96
CA GLY A 583 15.56 28.17 5.01
C GLY A 583 15.96 26.73 4.70
N LYS A 584 15.21 26.05 3.82
CA LYS A 584 15.48 24.67 3.36
C LYS A 584 15.57 24.53 1.83
N ILE A 585 15.45 25.63 1.09
CA ILE A 585 15.52 25.64 -0.38
C ILE A 585 16.74 26.46 -0.80
N PHE A 586 17.57 25.87 -1.66
CA PHE A 586 18.79 26.49 -2.17
C PHE A 586 18.60 26.89 -3.63
N PHE A 587 18.86 28.15 -3.95
CA PHE A 587 18.71 28.74 -5.27
C PHE A 587 20.10 28.96 -5.89
N ASP A 588 20.41 28.18 -6.92
CA ASP A 588 21.71 28.15 -7.59
C ASP A 588 21.96 29.44 -8.41
N ASN A 589 23.10 30.09 -8.21
CA ASN A 589 23.44 31.34 -8.89
C ASN A 589 23.42 31.24 -10.42
N ASN A 590 23.72 30.08 -11.01
CA ASN A 590 23.67 29.88 -12.46
C ASN A 590 22.22 29.85 -12.99
N VAL A 591 21.28 29.34 -12.18
CA VAL A 591 19.84 29.34 -12.50
C VAL A 591 19.30 30.76 -12.36
N LEU A 592 19.67 31.45 -11.28
CA LEU A 592 19.28 32.84 -11.04
C LEU A 592 19.81 33.78 -12.14
N GLN A 593 21.09 33.68 -12.52
CA GLN A 593 21.69 34.49 -13.58
C GLN A 593 20.91 34.38 -14.91
N LYS A 594 20.59 33.15 -15.32
CA LYS A 594 19.81 32.86 -16.52
C LYS A 594 18.37 33.42 -16.44
N ASP A 595 17.75 33.34 -15.27
CA ASP A 595 16.42 33.88 -15.07
C ASP A 595 16.42 35.43 -14.96
N ALA A 596 17.55 36.06 -14.62
CA ALA A 596 17.73 37.51 -14.74
C ALA A 596 17.75 37.98 -16.20
N GLU A 597 18.45 37.26 -17.09
CA GLU A 597 18.46 37.51 -18.54
C GLU A 597 17.04 37.40 -19.13
N ILE A 598 16.27 36.39 -18.69
CA ILE A 598 14.88 36.22 -19.10
C ILE A 598 13.99 37.35 -18.55
N ALA A 599 14.19 37.79 -17.29
CA ALA A 599 13.46 38.92 -16.72
C ALA A 599 13.73 40.24 -17.48
N SER A 600 15.00 40.50 -17.80
CA SER A 600 15.43 41.67 -18.58
C SER A 600 14.83 41.69 -19.99
N SER A 601 14.92 40.58 -20.73
CA SER A 601 14.33 40.46 -22.08
C SER A 601 12.79 40.55 -22.10
N GLN A 602 12.11 40.26 -20.99
CA GLN A 602 10.66 40.39 -20.87
C GLN A 602 10.22 41.81 -20.49
N ALA A 603 11.06 42.63 -19.84
CA ALA A 603 10.68 43.95 -19.35
C ALA A 603 10.19 44.93 -20.46
N GLY A 604 10.77 44.86 -21.66
CA GLY A 604 10.33 45.66 -22.81
C GLY A 604 9.01 45.17 -23.44
N ASN A 605 8.62 43.92 -23.19
CA ASN A 605 7.40 43.33 -23.73
C ASN A 605 6.22 43.61 -22.79
N LYS A 606 5.25 44.41 -23.24
CA LYS A 606 4.02 44.76 -22.48
C LYS A 606 3.07 43.56 -22.32
N PHE A 607 3.50 42.51 -21.62
CA PHE A 607 2.61 41.49 -21.11
C PHE A 607 1.69 42.10 -20.04
N PRO A 608 0.36 41.88 -20.10
CA PRO A 608 -0.56 42.36 -19.07
C PRO A 608 -0.40 41.53 -17.79
N GLY A 609 0.57 41.89 -16.93
CA GLY A 609 1.04 40.96 -15.91
C GLY A 609 1.96 41.48 -14.79
N GLU A 610 1.78 42.72 -14.32
CA GLU A 610 2.27 43.23 -13.01
C GLU A 610 3.79 43.20 -12.67
N TYR A 611 4.68 42.57 -13.42
CA TYR A 611 6.09 42.34 -13.04
C TYR A 611 7.08 42.76 -14.12
N PRO A 612 8.32 43.19 -13.74
CA PRO A 612 8.83 43.30 -12.36
C PRO A 612 8.12 44.40 -11.56
N LYS A 613 8.06 44.25 -10.22
CA LYS A 613 7.58 45.34 -9.35
C LYS A 613 8.76 46.04 -8.72
N GLU A 614 8.74 47.37 -8.75
CA GLU A 614 9.63 48.17 -7.92
C GLU A 614 9.34 47.92 -6.44
N TYR A 615 10.39 47.83 -5.64
CA TYR A 615 10.34 47.63 -4.20
C TYR A 615 11.34 48.55 -3.50
N ILE A 616 10.91 49.17 -2.41
CA ILE A 616 11.69 50.03 -1.53
C ILE A 616 11.30 49.64 -0.11
N GLY A 617 12.23 49.10 0.67
CA GLY A 617 11.99 48.76 2.07
C GLY A 617 12.79 47.56 2.58
N PRO A 618 12.85 47.36 3.91
CA PRO A 618 13.67 46.30 4.50
C PRO A 618 13.35 44.91 3.94
N PRO A 619 14.37 44.10 3.59
CA PRO A 619 15.79 44.28 3.90
C PRO A 619 16.60 45.05 2.84
N TYR A 620 15.98 45.53 1.76
CA TYR A 620 16.66 46.21 0.66
C TYR A 620 16.45 47.72 0.75
N ASN A 621 17.45 48.42 1.31
CA ASN A 621 17.41 49.86 1.52
C ASN A 621 17.47 50.65 0.20
N GLU A 622 17.98 50.03 -0.87
CA GLU A 622 18.00 50.59 -2.23
C GLU A 622 16.77 50.16 -3.04
N LYS A 623 16.39 51.00 -4.02
CA LYS A 623 15.27 50.73 -4.93
C LYS A 623 15.60 49.54 -5.84
N CYS A 624 14.90 48.43 -5.65
CA CYS A 624 15.13 47.17 -6.36
C CYS A 624 13.88 46.72 -7.14
N LEU A 625 14.04 45.69 -7.97
CA LEU A 625 12.98 45.01 -8.70
C LEU A 625 12.75 43.62 -8.09
N ILE A 626 11.50 43.29 -7.77
CA ILE A 626 11.12 41.95 -7.29
C ILE A 626 10.28 41.19 -8.32
N TRP A 627 10.64 39.91 -8.54
CA TRP A 627 9.94 38.98 -9.44
C TRP A 627 9.58 37.69 -8.68
N PRO A 628 8.37 37.12 -8.79
CA PRO A 628 8.06 35.85 -8.13
C PRO A 628 8.80 34.66 -8.78
N ILE A 629 9.35 33.76 -7.97
CA ILE A 629 9.95 32.51 -8.46
C ILE A 629 9.34 31.28 -7.78
N PHE A 630 9.42 30.14 -8.46
CA PHE A 630 9.02 28.84 -7.94
C PHE A 630 10.12 28.22 -7.05
N LYS A 631 9.80 27.11 -6.38
CA LYS A 631 10.70 26.40 -5.46
C LYS A 631 11.92 25.75 -6.12
N ASP A 632 11.92 25.64 -7.45
CA ASP A 632 13.02 25.16 -8.28
C ASP A 632 13.87 26.30 -8.88
N GLY A 633 13.60 27.54 -8.47
CA GLY A 633 14.26 28.75 -8.96
C GLY A 633 13.57 29.42 -10.15
N SER A 634 12.71 28.70 -10.88
CA SER A 634 12.20 29.19 -12.16
C SER A 634 11.27 30.39 -12.06
N LEU A 635 11.39 31.34 -13.01
CA LEU A 635 10.51 32.51 -13.14
C LEU A 635 9.04 32.12 -13.22
N TYR A 636 8.23 32.78 -12.39
CA TYR A 636 6.79 32.78 -12.52
C TYR A 636 6.34 33.42 -13.84
N ARG A 637 5.59 32.65 -14.66
CA ARG A 637 4.99 33.14 -15.92
C ARG A 637 3.48 33.43 -15.77
N ARG A 638 2.70 32.47 -15.24
CA ARG A 638 1.27 32.61 -14.87
C ARG A 638 0.92 31.59 -13.78
N GLY A 639 -0.11 31.85 -12.96
CA GLY A 639 -0.66 30.88 -12.00
C GLY A 639 -0.93 31.48 -10.61
N VAL A 640 -0.54 30.74 -9.56
CA VAL A 640 -0.50 31.24 -8.18
C VAL A 640 0.92 31.71 -7.87
N LYS A 641 1.07 32.92 -7.35
CA LYS A 641 2.39 33.47 -6.98
C LYS A 641 2.95 32.71 -5.78
N GLY A 642 4.13 32.11 -5.92
CA GLY A 642 4.85 31.50 -4.79
C GLY A 642 5.26 32.53 -3.74
N PRO A 643 5.75 32.11 -2.55
CA PRO A 643 6.24 33.05 -1.55
C PRO A 643 7.62 33.63 -1.92
N TYR A 644 8.44 32.92 -2.70
CA TYR A 644 9.79 33.36 -3.05
C TYR A 644 9.79 34.54 -4.03
N ARG A 645 10.70 35.48 -3.81
CA ARG A 645 10.98 36.65 -4.64
C ARG A 645 12.45 36.59 -5.05
N PHE A 646 12.67 36.64 -6.34
CA PHE A 646 13.94 36.99 -6.93
C PHE A 646 14.11 38.51 -6.80
N VAL A 647 15.28 38.98 -6.39
CA VAL A 647 15.56 40.38 -6.13
C VAL A 647 16.69 40.85 -7.03
N LEU A 648 16.36 41.85 -7.84
CA LEU A 648 17.19 42.40 -8.91
C LEU A 648 17.45 43.89 -8.68
N THR A 649 18.56 44.40 -9.19
CA THR A 649 18.75 45.84 -9.36
C THR A 649 17.85 46.40 -10.48
N LEU A 650 17.80 47.73 -10.64
CA LEU A 650 17.12 48.37 -11.77
C LEU A 650 17.72 48.01 -13.13
N ASP A 651 19.00 47.60 -13.18
CA ASP A 651 19.69 47.06 -14.36
C ASP A 651 19.73 45.52 -14.40
N TYR A 652 18.78 44.86 -13.71
CA TYR A 652 18.51 43.41 -13.77
C TYR A 652 19.67 42.50 -13.33
N LYS A 653 20.59 42.98 -12.47
CA LYS A 653 21.60 42.13 -11.81
C LYS A 653 21.04 41.46 -10.57
N VAL A 654 21.46 40.23 -10.29
CA VAL A 654 21.06 39.48 -9.09
C VAL A 654 21.69 40.11 -7.84
N ILE A 655 20.85 40.54 -6.90
CA ILE A 655 21.27 40.96 -5.54
C ILE A 655 20.67 40.08 -4.43
N GLY A 656 19.83 39.11 -4.80
CA GLY A 656 19.55 37.96 -3.95
C GLY A 656 18.22 37.27 -4.21
N VAL A 657 17.87 36.39 -3.27
CA VAL A 657 16.55 35.79 -3.16
C VAL A 657 15.98 36.14 -1.79
N ALA A 658 14.68 36.33 -1.72
CA ALA A 658 13.94 36.64 -0.50
C ALA A 658 12.61 35.86 -0.43
N VAL A 659 12.03 35.79 0.77
CA VAL A 659 10.73 35.17 1.04
C VAL A 659 9.72 36.25 1.41
N TRP A 660 8.59 36.28 0.72
CA TRP A 660 7.42 37.08 1.09
C TRP A 660 6.58 36.32 2.11
N THR A 661 6.53 36.80 3.35
CA THR A 661 5.72 36.22 4.43
C THR A 661 5.08 37.32 5.27
N GLU A 662 3.83 37.14 5.69
CA GLU A 662 3.12 38.08 6.59
C GLU A 662 3.13 39.56 6.11
N GLY A 663 3.17 39.77 4.78
CA GLY A 663 3.23 41.11 4.16
C GLY A 663 4.63 41.75 4.15
N LYS A 664 5.65 41.08 4.69
CA LYS A 664 7.04 41.51 4.73
C LYS A 664 7.92 40.68 3.78
N LEU A 665 9.05 41.25 3.41
CA LEU A 665 10.11 40.57 2.66
C LEU A 665 11.23 40.17 3.64
N LEU A 666 11.78 38.96 3.51
CA LEU A 666 12.91 38.47 4.30
C LEU A 666 14.00 37.95 3.36
N ALA A 667 15.21 38.49 3.43
CA ALA A 667 16.34 38.01 2.62
C ALA A 667 16.74 36.57 3.00
N CYS A 668 17.33 35.86 2.05
CA CYS A 668 17.87 34.52 2.24
C CYS A 668 19.40 34.55 2.32
N ASP A 669 20.01 33.71 3.17
CA ASP A 669 21.47 33.65 3.33
C ASP A 669 22.17 33.31 2.01
N GLU A 670 23.19 34.07 1.60
CA GLU A 670 24.10 33.61 0.56
C GLU A 670 25.03 32.51 1.11
N LYS A 671 25.17 31.39 0.39
CA LYS A 671 25.98 30.23 0.80
C LYS A 671 26.68 29.56 -0.39
N THR A 672 27.99 29.35 -0.26
CA THR A 672 28.75 28.43 -1.10
C THR A 672 28.73 27.04 -0.47
N ILE A 673 28.31 26.02 -1.23
CA ILE A 673 28.25 24.64 -0.73
C ILE A 673 29.48 23.87 -1.24
N THR A 674 30.53 23.81 -0.42
CA THR A 674 31.67 22.91 -0.62
C THR A 674 31.27 21.45 -0.34
N THR A 675 31.97 20.50 -0.97
CA THR A 675 31.58 19.08 -1.01
C THR A 675 32.52 18.15 -0.23
N GLU A 676 33.23 18.67 0.78
CA GLU A 676 34.01 17.84 1.70
C GLU A 676 33.10 17.17 2.74
N LYS A 677 33.25 15.85 2.92
CA LYS A 677 32.47 15.02 3.84
C LYS A 677 33.33 13.84 4.30
N ASN A 678 33.32 13.55 5.58
CA ASN A 678 33.86 12.28 6.08
C ASN A 678 32.87 11.16 5.72
N HIS A 679 33.30 10.21 4.89
CA HIS A 679 32.52 9.04 4.49
C HIS A 679 33.20 7.76 4.98
N ASP A 680 32.41 6.71 5.27
CA ASP A 680 32.95 5.38 5.59
C ASP A 680 33.78 4.85 4.40
N THR A 681 35.10 4.71 4.59
CA THR A 681 36.08 4.28 3.58
C THR A 681 36.06 2.78 3.30
N SER A 682 35.14 2.04 3.91
CA SER A 682 35.06 0.57 3.83
C SER A 682 34.45 0.05 2.52
N ASP A 683 35.05 -1.01 1.97
CA ASP A 683 34.50 -1.78 0.85
C ASP A 683 33.41 -2.75 1.33
N TYR A 684 32.26 -2.79 0.64
CA TYR A 684 31.16 -3.69 0.96
C TYR A 684 31.06 -4.83 -0.05
N GLN A 685 30.80 -6.06 0.42
CA GLN A 685 30.60 -7.22 -0.46
C GLN A 685 29.26 -7.90 -0.18
N CYS A 686 28.33 -7.79 -1.13
CA CYS A 686 27.11 -8.60 -1.13
C CYS A 686 27.31 -9.72 -2.16
N ASN A 687 27.44 -10.97 -1.69
CA ASN A 687 27.65 -12.14 -2.57
C ASN A 687 28.96 -11.99 -3.38
N LYS A 688 28.99 -12.17 -4.72
CA LYS A 688 30.16 -11.85 -5.56
C LYS A 688 30.30 -10.36 -5.91
N GLN A 689 29.26 -9.55 -5.70
CA GLN A 689 29.28 -8.14 -6.06
C GLN A 689 30.02 -7.34 -4.98
N ARG A 690 31.11 -6.69 -5.39
CA ARG A 690 31.82 -5.70 -4.59
C ARG A 690 31.23 -4.32 -4.90
N PHE A 691 31.01 -3.54 -3.86
CA PHE A 691 30.72 -2.12 -3.92
C PHE A 691 31.92 -1.43 -3.28
N SER A 692 32.76 -0.79 -4.11
CA SER A 692 33.89 -0.04 -3.57
C SER A 692 33.40 1.20 -2.82
N HIS A 693 34.22 1.73 -1.92
CA HIS A 693 33.96 3.04 -1.28
C HIS A 693 33.53 4.10 -2.31
N GLN A 694 34.25 4.20 -3.43
CA GLN A 694 33.96 5.12 -4.53
C GLN A 694 32.53 4.96 -5.09
N GLN A 695 32.09 3.73 -5.36
CA GLN A 695 30.74 3.45 -5.88
C GLN A 695 29.65 3.78 -4.86
N LEU A 696 29.95 3.66 -3.56
CA LEU A 696 29.03 4.00 -2.47
C LEU A 696 28.91 5.53 -2.30
N VAL A 697 30.00 6.27 -2.49
CA VAL A 697 30.01 7.74 -2.55
C VAL A 697 29.22 8.22 -3.76
N GLU A 698 29.50 7.71 -4.97
CA GLU A 698 28.78 8.05 -6.21
C GLU A 698 27.25 7.84 -6.06
N ALA A 699 26.84 6.70 -5.49
CA ALA A 699 25.43 6.42 -5.21
C ALA A 699 24.82 7.39 -4.16
N ALA A 700 25.59 7.77 -3.13
CA ALA A 700 25.16 8.75 -2.13
C ALA A 700 25.01 10.15 -2.74
N GLU A 701 25.84 10.52 -3.70
CA GLU A 701 25.76 11.79 -4.42
C GLU A 701 24.57 11.84 -5.38
N GLU A 702 24.34 10.77 -6.17
CA GLU A 702 23.16 10.71 -7.04
C GLU A 702 21.86 10.74 -6.22
N ALA A 703 21.83 10.10 -5.04
CA ALA A 703 20.73 10.23 -4.10
C ALA A 703 20.52 11.68 -3.62
N CYS A 704 21.60 12.38 -3.26
CA CYS A 704 21.53 13.79 -2.87
C CYS A 704 20.99 14.68 -4.01
N VAL A 705 21.24 14.34 -5.27
CA VAL A 705 20.64 15.01 -6.44
C VAL A 705 19.17 14.63 -6.60
N ARG A 706 18.82 13.34 -6.59
CA ARG A 706 17.43 12.85 -6.69
C ARG A 706 16.53 13.39 -5.57
N MET A 707 17.05 13.57 -4.36
CA MET A 707 16.33 14.17 -3.22
C MET A 707 16.12 15.68 -3.34
N LYS A 708 16.94 16.40 -4.12
CA LYS A 708 16.81 17.84 -4.36
C LYS A 708 15.87 18.16 -5.54
N ALA A 709 15.66 17.21 -6.45
CA ALA A 709 14.74 17.38 -7.56
C ALA A 709 13.28 17.49 -7.06
N PRO A 710 12.48 18.45 -7.57
CA PRO A 710 11.06 18.53 -7.22
C PRO A 710 10.33 17.27 -7.71
N SER A 711 9.51 16.67 -6.84
CA SER A 711 8.79 15.44 -7.15
C SER A 711 7.78 15.65 -8.29
N ARG A 712 8.18 15.25 -9.50
CA ARG A 712 7.30 15.15 -10.67
C ARG A 712 6.78 13.71 -10.77
N ASN A 713 5.56 13.51 -10.27
CA ASN A 713 4.66 12.38 -10.46
C ASN A 713 5.31 10.99 -10.63
N LEU A 714 5.34 10.22 -9.54
CA LEU A 714 5.10 8.78 -9.60
C LEU A 714 3.82 8.50 -8.82
N TYR A 715 2.90 7.74 -9.43
CA TYR A 715 1.78 7.14 -8.70
C TYR A 715 2.35 6.11 -7.70
N PRO A 716 1.73 5.91 -6.53
CA PRO A 716 2.15 4.88 -5.60
C PRO A 716 1.83 3.49 -6.17
N ALA A 717 2.83 2.61 -6.09
CA ALA A 717 2.69 1.15 -6.16
C ALA A 717 2.96 0.57 -4.76
#